data_AF-A0AAV6U9N6-F1
#
_entry.id   AF-A0AAV6U9N6-F1
#
_cell.length_a   1.000
_cell.length_b   1.000
_cell.length_c   1.000
_cell.angle_alpha   90.00
_cell.angle_beta   90.00
_cell.angle_gamma   90.00
#
_symmetry.space_group_name_H-M   'P 1'
#
loop_
_entity.id
_entity.type
_entity.pdbx_description
1 polymer ?
#
loop_
_entity_poly.entity_id
_entity_poly.type
_entity_poly.pdbx_seq_one_letter_code
_entity_poly.pdbx_strand_id
1 'polypeptide(L)'
;MRLNSNVRKRWPIISKTNKVPFKFNGIQLKTKEEEIGEAKCVRASVFVPDYLSKYGDGTEIEIAKALIKPELDKVDRFLHIMHTDVQYNEFHPYRKRTKIEPTIEDVAPASVNATIAMAFLPNFITPEYFRASNALAVRELKNQLRPLLKLKTTSDIIHQARKLIATKTKWVPSIVDINPRLAEILHYVCGPYHLLSVGNLGELNQMSYERLFQDIVKVCLNSGDPLGSFRSSLDSIHIFETPLREQVFHVPGARPFTLIAKAIVGAPIDVESRVRETRFVVVDSVGNMKQSALLCGMGQAQYVHQYKWWEGKETVFFENGFIKGYVNKEDRRIVSVELNSLPLMTNLRPVLLDLMFYCRAAETGFDIDFPLYIIEERRKRYFFEYHEKHPQDLFKAFGVSTKGIVSLDCYYGEPSSGYLEKVSVCASTVQPYSIKSWDYRVGKDLTVYKKMGNREIEVQDIAEVEFNMRAPYPNGVSFSELEHFNLYTSSIVRFSKVTENLLTNTKALKRYLDDMGTGNLAEKRLKLFKVTVETNKYSMGAMKRIREEDWSDLEAQPAKRIKGIYLLNLAANPETRPGRSMAVPKRIRLANSNQYISENGESGVVTFNGKAIKVFEKKLCPKMPVVFKDILKQPLYEHFLTLHVAITILASNDYHLAFNSYAADLLKYFVMSSRETVGIFFRLKFGKRTGAGGRKSSETKKIPRIAEQMEMTPGHLTRSPSTWIRNYRLLNHHQLCPTQPVNRLRGKTLDEILVKSLQIVGIINFDNCVRRIMRKLMIDDLATGFSWSGCKEKRPFGDLNMSKAVFGKDLLKTS
;
A
#
# COMPACT_ATOMS: atom_id res chain seq x y z
N MET A 1 7.98 -46.63 -18.15
CA MET A 1 7.68 -48.03 -18.56
C MET A 1 6.48 -48.65 -17.84
N ARG A 2 6.50 -48.87 -16.50
CA ARG A 2 5.42 -49.58 -15.77
C ARG A 2 3.99 -49.07 -16.07
N LEU A 3 3.76 -47.75 -16.08
CA LEU A 3 2.44 -47.18 -16.41
C LEU A 3 1.96 -47.58 -17.82
N ASN A 4 2.80 -47.44 -18.84
CA ASN A 4 2.48 -47.80 -20.23
C ASN A 4 2.21 -49.31 -20.37
N SER A 5 3.01 -50.16 -19.73
CA SER A 5 2.76 -51.61 -19.67
C SER A 5 1.45 -51.95 -18.95
N ASN A 6 1.14 -51.30 -17.83
CA ASN A 6 -0.10 -51.54 -17.10
C ASN A 6 -1.32 -51.07 -17.90
N VAL A 7 -1.32 -49.84 -18.44
CA VAL A 7 -2.45 -49.27 -19.22
C VAL A 7 -2.81 -50.11 -20.45
N ARG A 8 -1.87 -50.87 -21.02
CA ARG A 8 -2.12 -51.85 -22.09
C ARG A 8 -2.79 -53.15 -21.61
N LYS A 9 -2.79 -53.45 -20.31
CA LYS A 9 -3.53 -54.58 -19.74
C LYS A 9 -5.03 -54.28 -19.79
N ARG A 10 -5.84 -55.33 -19.87
CA ARG A 10 -7.31 -55.22 -19.91
C ARG A 10 -7.93 -54.53 -18.70
N TRP A 11 -7.29 -54.63 -17.53
CA TRP A 11 -7.77 -54.08 -16.26
C TRP A 11 -6.66 -53.36 -15.47
N PRO A 12 -6.29 -52.12 -15.84
CA PRO A 12 -5.16 -51.41 -15.24
C PRO A 12 -5.46 -50.66 -13.95
N ILE A 13 -6.73 -50.44 -13.61
CA ILE A 13 -7.16 -49.60 -12.48
C ILE A 13 -7.76 -50.49 -11.38
N ILE A 14 -7.64 -50.08 -10.13
CA ILE A 14 -8.33 -50.70 -8.99
C ILE A 14 -9.49 -49.80 -8.60
N SER A 15 -10.70 -50.36 -8.46
CA SER A 15 -11.92 -49.63 -8.10
C SER A 15 -12.56 -50.18 -6.84
N LYS A 16 -12.96 -49.27 -5.94
CA LYS A 16 -13.71 -49.55 -4.70
C LYS A 16 -15.22 -49.35 -4.85
N THR A 17 -15.70 -48.89 -6.01
CA THR A 17 -17.10 -48.44 -6.16
C THR A 17 -18.01 -49.49 -6.79
N ASN A 18 -18.99 -49.95 -5.99
CA ASN A 18 -20.10 -50.77 -6.48
C ASN A 18 -20.96 -50.04 -7.53
N LYS A 19 -20.98 -48.70 -7.50
CA LYS A 19 -21.73 -47.81 -8.42
C LYS A 19 -21.33 -47.92 -9.90
N VAL A 20 -20.14 -48.41 -10.21
CA VAL A 20 -19.73 -48.65 -11.61
C VAL A 20 -20.37 -49.96 -12.09
N PRO A 21 -21.16 -49.99 -13.18
CA PRO A 21 -21.74 -51.23 -13.69
C PRO A 21 -20.66 -52.16 -14.26
N PHE A 22 -20.94 -53.47 -14.34
CA PHE A 22 -19.99 -54.43 -14.94
C PHE A 22 -19.72 -54.16 -16.42
N LYS A 23 -20.74 -53.69 -17.15
CA LYS A 23 -20.71 -53.45 -18.60
C LYS A 23 -21.56 -52.22 -18.92
N PHE A 24 -21.12 -51.39 -19.87
CA PHE A 24 -21.85 -50.23 -20.38
C PHE A 24 -21.64 -50.13 -21.88
N ASN A 25 -22.72 -49.96 -22.66
CA ASN A 25 -22.69 -49.85 -24.13
C ASN A 25 -21.76 -50.87 -24.84
N GLY A 26 -21.86 -52.16 -24.46
CA GLY A 26 -21.01 -53.22 -25.01
C GLY A 26 -19.64 -53.38 -24.34
N ILE A 27 -19.08 -52.33 -23.75
CA ILE A 27 -17.75 -52.30 -23.12
C ILE A 27 -17.83 -52.83 -21.69
N GLN A 28 -16.97 -53.77 -21.32
CA GLN A 28 -16.83 -54.20 -19.92
C GLN A 28 -15.99 -53.18 -19.14
N LEU A 29 -16.49 -52.74 -17.99
CA LEU A 29 -15.89 -51.67 -17.19
C LEU A 29 -15.10 -52.18 -15.98
N LYS A 30 -15.52 -53.28 -15.36
CA LYS A 30 -14.84 -53.88 -14.19
C LYS A 30 -14.92 -55.41 -14.18
N THR A 31 -14.05 -56.06 -13.42
CA THR A 31 -14.09 -57.50 -13.14
C THR A 31 -15.11 -57.84 -12.04
N LYS A 32 -15.39 -59.14 -11.88
CA LYS A 32 -16.04 -59.69 -10.68
C LYS A 32 -15.01 -60.16 -9.64
N GLU A 33 -13.79 -60.46 -10.07
CA GLU A 33 -12.66 -60.84 -9.21
C GLU A 33 -12.21 -59.65 -8.36
N GLU A 34 -11.98 -59.90 -7.07
CA GLU A 34 -11.34 -58.95 -6.16
C GLU A 34 -9.82 -58.86 -6.38
N GLU A 35 -9.22 -57.74 -5.99
CA GLU A 35 -7.79 -57.52 -6.09
C GLU A 35 -7.03 -58.27 -4.99
N ILE A 36 -5.89 -58.86 -5.35
CA ILE A 36 -5.07 -59.63 -4.42
C ILE A 36 -4.40 -58.65 -3.44
N GLY A 37 -4.85 -58.66 -2.18
CA GLY A 37 -4.29 -57.84 -1.10
C GLY A 37 -5.14 -56.61 -0.69
N GLU A 38 -6.18 -56.24 -1.45
CA GLU A 38 -7.14 -55.21 -1.02
C GLU A 38 -8.58 -55.73 -1.10
N ALA A 39 -9.07 -56.29 0.00
CA ALA A 39 -10.46 -56.75 0.14
C ALA A 39 -11.47 -55.65 -0.25
N LYS A 40 -12.56 -56.03 -0.93
CA LYS A 40 -13.60 -55.12 -1.46
C LYS A 40 -13.16 -54.20 -2.62
N CYS A 41 -12.02 -54.48 -3.26
CA CYS A 41 -11.59 -53.78 -4.47
C CYS A 41 -11.66 -54.70 -5.67
N VAL A 42 -12.09 -54.19 -6.82
CA VAL A 42 -12.15 -54.95 -8.09
C VAL A 42 -11.31 -54.28 -9.16
N ARG A 43 -10.79 -55.06 -10.10
CA ARG A 43 -10.04 -54.53 -11.24
C ARG A 43 -10.98 -53.85 -12.24
N ALA A 44 -10.50 -52.77 -12.84
CA ALA A 44 -11.28 -51.83 -13.63
C ALA A 44 -10.53 -51.41 -14.90
N SER A 45 -11.30 -51.09 -15.94
CA SER A 45 -10.82 -50.61 -17.23
C SER A 45 -10.49 -49.11 -17.18
N VAL A 46 -9.66 -48.64 -18.12
CA VAL A 46 -9.36 -47.20 -18.30
C VAL A 46 -10.59 -46.34 -18.59
N PHE A 47 -11.69 -46.94 -19.06
CA PHE A 47 -12.94 -46.22 -19.36
C PHE A 47 -13.78 -45.91 -18.10
N VAL A 48 -13.41 -46.41 -16.92
CA VAL A 48 -14.17 -46.18 -15.68
C VAL A 48 -14.15 -44.71 -15.22
N PRO A 49 -13.00 -44.01 -15.22
CA PRO A 49 -12.96 -42.55 -15.05
C PRO A 49 -13.92 -41.81 -16.00
N ASP A 50 -13.87 -42.06 -17.31
CA ASP A 50 -14.73 -41.38 -18.29
C ASP A 50 -16.22 -41.63 -18.04
N TYR A 51 -16.57 -42.89 -17.72
CA TYR A 51 -17.93 -43.26 -17.32
C TYR A 51 -18.37 -42.47 -16.08
N LEU A 52 -17.54 -42.40 -15.04
CA LEU A 52 -17.85 -41.68 -13.81
C LEU A 52 -17.90 -40.16 -14.01
N SER A 53 -17.06 -39.58 -14.87
CA SER A 53 -17.10 -38.16 -15.20
C SER A 53 -18.36 -37.74 -15.96
N LYS A 54 -19.01 -38.67 -16.69
CA LYS A 54 -20.22 -38.39 -17.48
C LYS A 54 -21.52 -38.85 -16.82
N TYR A 55 -21.50 -39.95 -16.06
CA TYR A 55 -22.68 -40.62 -15.50
C TYR A 55 -22.58 -40.85 -13.98
N GLY A 56 -21.51 -40.41 -13.32
CA GLY A 56 -21.37 -40.45 -11.87
C GLY A 56 -22.17 -39.36 -11.17
N ASP A 57 -22.23 -39.44 -9.84
CA ASP A 57 -22.97 -38.48 -9.03
C ASP A 57 -22.33 -37.08 -9.11
N GLY A 58 -23.15 -36.06 -9.40
CA GLY A 58 -22.73 -34.67 -9.36
C GLY A 58 -22.34 -34.23 -7.94
N THR A 59 -21.47 -33.22 -7.84
CA THR A 59 -21.02 -32.63 -6.57
C THR A 59 -21.33 -31.14 -6.54
N GLU A 60 -21.66 -30.60 -5.36
CA GLU A 60 -21.94 -29.18 -5.17
C GLU A 60 -20.75 -28.28 -5.59
N ILE A 61 -21.04 -27.15 -6.25
CA ILE A 61 -20.02 -26.22 -6.74
C ILE A 61 -19.14 -25.68 -5.60
N GLU A 62 -19.70 -25.46 -4.41
CA GLU A 62 -18.95 -25.00 -3.23
C GLU A 62 -17.86 -26.00 -2.80
N ILE A 63 -18.18 -27.29 -2.85
CA ILE A 63 -17.27 -28.38 -2.53
C ILE A 63 -16.17 -28.47 -3.58
N ALA A 64 -16.52 -28.38 -4.87
CA ALA A 64 -15.55 -28.34 -5.95
C ALA A 64 -14.59 -27.15 -5.79
N LYS A 65 -15.12 -25.93 -5.56
CA LYS A 65 -14.32 -24.73 -5.32
C LYS A 65 -13.41 -24.87 -4.10
N ALA A 66 -13.90 -25.41 -2.98
CA ALA A 66 -13.10 -25.66 -1.78
C ALA A 66 -11.93 -26.64 -2.03
N LEU A 67 -12.13 -27.64 -2.90
CA LEU A 67 -11.10 -28.62 -3.25
C LEU A 67 -9.95 -28.04 -4.07
N ILE A 68 -10.23 -27.11 -4.97
CA ILE A 68 -9.25 -26.48 -5.88
C ILE A 68 -8.88 -25.04 -5.49
N LYS A 69 -9.34 -24.55 -4.33
CA LYS A 69 -9.14 -23.16 -3.86
C LYS A 69 -7.70 -22.64 -3.98
N PRO A 70 -6.64 -23.39 -3.56
CA PRO A 70 -5.25 -22.91 -3.71
C PRO A 70 -4.82 -22.67 -5.16
N GLU A 71 -5.42 -23.35 -6.13
CA GLU A 71 -5.11 -23.19 -7.55
C GLU A 71 -5.99 -22.09 -8.18
N LEU A 72 -7.26 -21.96 -7.76
CA LEU A 72 -8.10 -20.82 -8.14
C LEU A 72 -7.47 -19.49 -7.72
N ASP A 73 -6.94 -19.40 -6.49
CA ASP A 73 -6.32 -18.16 -6.01
C ASP A 73 -5.07 -17.77 -6.81
N LYS A 74 -4.31 -18.75 -7.33
CA LYS A 74 -3.18 -18.50 -8.23
C LYS A 74 -3.65 -18.03 -9.60
N VAL A 75 -4.72 -18.63 -10.14
CA VAL A 75 -5.31 -18.21 -11.42
C VAL A 75 -5.86 -16.79 -11.30
N ASP A 76 -6.60 -16.49 -10.23
CA ASP A 76 -7.09 -15.14 -9.94
C ASP A 76 -5.91 -14.17 -9.81
N ARG A 77 -4.87 -14.49 -9.01
CA ARG A 77 -3.65 -13.66 -8.92
C ARG A 77 -3.01 -13.42 -10.29
N PHE A 78 -2.83 -14.47 -11.09
CA PHE A 78 -2.22 -14.39 -12.43
C PHE A 78 -3.00 -13.49 -13.38
N LEU A 79 -4.34 -13.60 -13.38
CA LEU A 79 -5.21 -12.80 -14.27
C LEU A 79 -5.27 -11.31 -13.87
N HIS A 80 -4.93 -10.94 -12.64
CA HIS A 80 -4.83 -9.54 -12.20
C HIS A 80 -3.46 -8.91 -12.49
N ILE A 81 -2.54 -9.62 -13.16
CA ILE A 81 -1.19 -9.13 -13.46
C ILE A 81 -1.21 -8.27 -14.72
N MET A 82 -0.77 -7.02 -14.57
CA MET A 82 -0.50 -6.15 -15.71
C MET A 82 0.85 -6.51 -16.34
N HIS A 83 0.81 -7.10 -17.53
CA HIS A 83 1.99 -7.35 -18.35
C HIS A 83 2.43 -6.08 -19.10
N THR A 84 3.74 -5.95 -19.35
CA THR A 84 4.30 -4.97 -20.28
C THR A 84 5.06 -5.70 -21.40
N ASP A 85 5.78 -4.98 -22.26
CA ASP A 85 6.50 -5.61 -23.38
C ASP A 85 7.64 -6.53 -22.89
N VAL A 86 7.87 -7.63 -23.62
CA VAL A 86 8.98 -8.56 -23.36
C VAL A 86 10.28 -7.96 -23.88
N GLN A 87 11.28 -7.84 -23.00
CA GLN A 87 12.65 -7.48 -23.35
C GLN A 87 13.45 -8.75 -23.60
N TYR A 88 14.22 -8.80 -24.68
CA TYR A 88 15.17 -9.88 -24.98
C TYR A 88 16.60 -9.32 -24.90
N ASN A 89 17.41 -9.91 -24.03
CA ASN A 89 18.83 -9.60 -23.83
C ASN A 89 19.49 -10.82 -23.18
N GLU A 90 20.83 -10.90 -23.20
CA GLU A 90 21.54 -11.83 -22.33
C GLU A 90 21.46 -11.34 -20.88
N PHE A 91 20.86 -12.17 -20.01
CA PHE A 91 20.64 -11.85 -18.61
C PHE A 91 21.27 -12.92 -17.71
N HIS A 92 22.04 -12.50 -16.71
CA HIS A 92 22.69 -13.41 -15.77
C HIS A 92 21.86 -13.56 -14.47
N PRO A 93 21.14 -14.68 -14.26
CA PRO A 93 20.30 -14.85 -13.08
C PRO A 93 21.12 -15.11 -11.81
N TYR A 94 20.75 -14.47 -10.71
CA TYR A 94 21.25 -14.74 -9.36
C TYR A 94 20.24 -15.58 -8.56
N ARG A 95 20.69 -16.43 -7.63
CA ARG A 95 19.78 -17.23 -6.80
C ARG A 95 19.33 -16.43 -5.58
N LYS A 96 18.03 -16.15 -5.47
CA LYS A 96 17.41 -15.57 -4.27
C LYS A 96 16.66 -16.64 -3.48
N ARG A 97 16.69 -16.56 -2.15
CA ARG A 97 15.77 -17.33 -1.29
C ARG A 97 14.43 -16.61 -1.24
N THR A 98 13.38 -17.27 -1.71
CA THR A 98 12.03 -16.67 -1.79
C THR A 98 11.01 -17.57 -1.09
N LYS A 99 10.09 -16.93 -0.37
CA LYS A 99 8.91 -17.59 0.19
C LYS A 99 7.88 -17.72 -0.94
N ILE A 100 7.18 -18.85 -1.01
CA ILE A 100 5.92 -18.98 -1.78
C ILE A 100 4.80 -18.66 -0.80
N GLU A 101 3.95 -17.70 -1.16
CA GLU A 101 2.84 -17.25 -0.31
C GLU A 101 1.75 -18.33 -0.22
N PRO A 102 1.32 -18.73 0.99
CA PRO A 102 0.11 -19.52 1.19
C PRO A 102 -1.15 -18.68 0.90
N THR A 103 -2.29 -19.32 0.64
CA THR A 103 -3.59 -18.62 0.49
C THR A 103 -4.01 -17.90 1.77
N ILE A 104 -3.69 -18.47 2.93
CA ILE A 104 -3.92 -17.91 4.25
C ILE A 104 -2.56 -17.50 4.82
N GLU A 105 -2.36 -16.19 4.94
CA GLU A 105 -1.08 -15.59 5.36
C GLU A 105 -0.84 -15.77 6.89
N ASP A 106 0.32 -15.33 7.38
CA ASP A 106 0.63 -15.14 8.81
C ASP A 106 0.60 -16.36 9.75
N VAL A 107 0.72 -17.58 9.21
CA VAL A 107 0.95 -18.79 10.02
C VAL A 107 2.45 -19.11 10.12
N ALA A 108 3.02 -18.93 11.32
CA ALA A 108 4.39 -19.35 11.61
C ALA A 108 4.59 -20.86 11.38
N PRO A 109 5.73 -21.32 10.82
CA PRO A 109 5.94 -22.74 10.49
C PRO A 109 5.73 -23.71 11.65
N ALA A 110 6.11 -23.33 12.88
CA ALA A 110 5.86 -24.12 14.09
C ALA A 110 4.36 -24.24 14.42
N SER A 111 3.60 -23.17 14.20
CA SER A 111 2.16 -23.09 14.44
C SER A 111 1.31 -23.83 13.41
N VAL A 112 1.85 -24.19 12.24
CA VAL A 112 1.09 -24.87 11.15
C VAL A 112 0.35 -26.10 11.64
N ASN A 113 1.03 -27.02 12.34
CA ASN A 113 0.40 -28.26 12.81
C ASN A 113 -0.63 -28.01 13.93
N ALA A 114 -0.34 -27.08 14.83
CA ALA A 114 -1.24 -26.67 15.91
C ALA A 114 -2.53 -26.04 15.36
N THR A 115 -2.41 -25.14 14.39
CA THR A 115 -3.51 -24.48 13.68
C THR A 115 -4.39 -25.50 12.92
N ILE A 116 -3.79 -26.48 12.22
CA ILE A 116 -4.56 -27.54 11.53
C ILE A 116 -5.27 -28.45 12.53
N ALA A 117 -4.61 -28.83 13.62
CA ALA A 117 -5.25 -29.62 14.68
C ALA A 117 -6.45 -28.86 15.26
N MET A 118 -6.29 -27.58 15.60
CA MET A 118 -7.37 -26.73 16.14
C MET A 118 -8.51 -26.45 15.13
N ALA A 119 -8.21 -26.56 13.83
CA ALA A 119 -9.21 -26.50 12.77
C ALA A 119 -10.08 -27.76 12.70
N PHE A 120 -9.50 -28.97 12.78
CA PHE A 120 -10.19 -30.22 12.39
C PHE A 120 -10.27 -31.32 13.46
N LEU A 121 -9.42 -31.27 14.48
CA LEU A 121 -9.30 -32.28 15.54
C LEU A 121 -9.33 -31.66 16.95
N PRO A 122 -10.26 -30.72 17.27
CA PRO A 122 -10.23 -29.96 18.53
C PRO A 122 -10.21 -30.81 19.80
N ASN A 123 -10.80 -32.00 19.74
CA ASN A 123 -10.93 -32.93 20.89
C ASN A 123 -9.62 -33.68 21.21
N PHE A 124 -8.59 -33.60 20.37
CA PHE A 124 -7.33 -34.34 20.49
C PHE A 124 -6.12 -33.41 20.75
N ILE A 125 -6.36 -32.22 21.28
CA ILE A 125 -5.37 -31.14 21.36
C ILE A 125 -4.81 -30.99 22.77
N THR A 126 -3.49 -30.89 22.87
CA THR A 126 -2.81 -30.55 24.12
C THR A 126 -2.91 -29.03 24.39
N PRO A 127 -2.86 -28.60 25.67
CA PRO A 127 -2.87 -27.17 26.01
C PRO A 127 -1.75 -26.35 25.34
N GLU A 128 -0.63 -27.00 25.01
CA GLU A 128 0.49 -26.41 24.26
C GLU A 128 0.10 -26.08 22.82
N TYR A 129 -0.53 -27.03 22.12
CA TYR A 129 -1.04 -26.83 20.76
C TYR A 129 -2.13 -25.76 20.72
N PHE A 130 -2.97 -25.66 21.74
CA PHE A 130 -3.93 -24.56 21.85
C PHE A 130 -3.24 -23.19 21.86
N ARG A 131 -2.23 -23.01 22.73
CA ARG A 131 -1.43 -21.77 22.85
C ARG A 131 -0.62 -21.45 21.59
N ALA A 132 -0.15 -22.46 20.86
CA ALA A 132 0.67 -22.29 19.65
C ALA A 132 -0.15 -22.04 18.36
N SER A 133 -1.48 -22.19 18.39
CA SER A 133 -2.34 -22.07 17.22
C SER A 133 -2.67 -20.61 16.85
N ASN A 134 -2.78 -20.30 15.56
CA ASN A 134 -3.24 -18.99 15.09
C ASN A 134 -4.78 -19.00 14.95
N ALA A 135 -5.48 -18.27 15.81
CA ALA A 135 -6.94 -18.25 15.88
C ALA A 135 -7.63 -17.72 14.61
N LEU A 136 -7.02 -16.75 13.90
CA LEU A 136 -7.54 -16.23 12.64
C LEU A 136 -7.45 -17.31 11.54
N ALA A 137 -6.28 -17.91 11.39
CA ALA A 137 -6.07 -19.00 10.42
C ALA A 137 -6.96 -20.24 10.71
N VAL A 138 -7.23 -20.56 11.98
CA VAL A 138 -8.22 -21.59 12.36
C VAL A 138 -9.62 -21.25 11.82
N ARG A 139 -10.05 -19.99 11.96
CA ARG A 139 -11.35 -19.52 11.48
C ARG A 139 -11.44 -19.58 9.96
N GLU A 140 -10.40 -19.15 9.25
CA GLU A 140 -10.35 -19.17 7.79
C GLU A 140 -10.30 -20.59 7.24
N LEU A 141 -9.45 -21.47 7.79
CA LEU A 141 -9.43 -22.90 7.43
C LEU A 141 -10.80 -23.56 7.62
N LYS A 142 -11.46 -23.29 8.75
CA LYS A 142 -12.83 -23.78 8.99
C LYS A 142 -13.77 -23.24 7.91
N ASN A 143 -13.77 -21.95 7.62
CA ASN A 143 -14.64 -21.38 6.60
C ASN A 143 -14.41 -21.95 5.19
N GLN A 144 -13.15 -22.02 4.74
CA GLN A 144 -12.78 -22.46 3.39
C GLN A 144 -12.95 -23.97 3.18
N LEU A 145 -12.70 -24.80 4.20
CA LEU A 145 -12.73 -26.26 4.08
C LEU A 145 -13.99 -26.93 4.68
N ARG A 146 -14.89 -26.17 5.33
CA ARG A 146 -16.18 -26.67 5.83
C ARG A 146 -16.99 -27.46 4.80
N PRO A 147 -17.05 -27.10 3.50
CA PRO A 147 -17.73 -27.91 2.49
C PRO A 147 -17.16 -29.33 2.35
N LEU A 148 -15.84 -29.51 2.53
CA LEU A 148 -15.17 -30.80 2.35
C LEU A 148 -15.38 -31.77 3.52
N LEU A 149 -15.74 -31.27 4.72
CA LEU A 149 -15.98 -32.08 5.92
C LEU A 149 -17.07 -33.15 5.72
N LYS A 150 -17.99 -32.93 4.78
CA LYS A 150 -19.09 -33.86 4.47
C LYS A 150 -18.66 -35.08 3.63
N LEU A 151 -17.51 -35.04 2.97
CA LEU A 151 -17.19 -35.97 1.86
C LEU A 151 -15.83 -36.68 1.93
N LYS A 152 -14.90 -36.21 2.76
CA LYS A 152 -13.51 -36.71 2.74
C LYS A 152 -13.03 -37.23 4.09
N THR A 153 -12.05 -38.12 4.03
CA THR A 153 -11.28 -38.52 5.20
C THR A 153 -10.53 -37.31 5.77
N THR A 154 -10.32 -37.30 7.09
CA THR A 154 -9.57 -36.23 7.78
C THR A 154 -8.16 -36.04 7.21
N SER A 155 -7.51 -37.09 6.72
CA SER A 155 -6.16 -37.01 6.11
C SER A 155 -6.10 -36.11 4.87
N ASP A 156 -7.04 -36.26 3.93
CA ASP A 156 -7.08 -35.43 2.72
C ASP A 156 -7.33 -33.95 3.06
N ILE A 157 -8.21 -33.69 4.02
CA ILE A 157 -8.56 -32.34 4.47
C ILE A 157 -7.35 -31.70 5.16
N ILE A 158 -6.63 -32.43 5.99
CA ILE A 158 -5.35 -32.02 6.62
C ILE A 158 -4.31 -31.67 5.55
N HIS A 159 -4.20 -32.47 4.48
CA HIS A 159 -3.26 -32.19 3.40
C HIS A 159 -3.61 -30.89 2.63
N GLN A 160 -4.90 -30.66 2.35
CA GLN A 160 -5.34 -29.41 1.71
C GLN A 160 -5.19 -28.20 2.64
N ALA A 161 -5.53 -28.33 3.93
CA ALA A 161 -5.29 -27.31 4.94
C ALA A 161 -3.81 -26.91 5.01
N ARG A 162 -2.90 -27.89 4.98
CA ARG A 162 -1.46 -27.65 4.94
C ARG A 162 -1.02 -26.92 3.67
N LYS A 163 -1.65 -27.16 2.51
CA LYS A 163 -1.37 -26.35 1.30
C LYS A 163 -1.86 -24.90 1.44
N LEU A 164 -2.96 -24.66 2.16
CA LEU A 164 -3.53 -23.32 2.34
C LEU A 164 -2.75 -22.42 3.30
N ILE A 165 -2.02 -22.98 4.29
CA ILE A 165 -1.31 -22.18 5.32
C ILE A 165 0.23 -22.35 5.35
N ALA A 166 0.79 -23.44 4.81
CA ALA A 166 2.21 -23.73 5.02
C ALA A 166 3.09 -22.97 4.02
N THR A 167 3.77 -21.93 4.52
CA THR A 167 4.83 -21.24 3.78
C THR A 167 5.91 -22.22 3.31
N LYS A 168 6.35 -22.09 2.05
CA LYS A 168 7.45 -22.88 1.49
C LYS A 168 8.57 -21.95 1.05
N THR A 169 9.78 -22.14 1.56
CA THR A 169 10.96 -21.39 1.06
C THR A 169 11.70 -22.21 0.02
N LYS A 170 11.97 -21.61 -1.14
CA LYS A 170 12.84 -22.19 -2.18
C LYS A 170 13.95 -21.21 -2.55
N TRP A 171 15.07 -21.74 -3.00
CA TRP A 171 16.06 -20.96 -3.74
C TRP A 171 15.69 -20.99 -5.22
N VAL A 172 15.57 -19.82 -5.83
CA VAL A 172 15.14 -19.66 -7.23
C VAL A 172 16.09 -18.70 -7.97
N PRO A 173 16.50 -19.02 -9.21
CA PRO A 173 17.26 -18.09 -10.05
C PRO A 173 16.35 -16.98 -10.57
N SER A 174 16.77 -15.72 -10.46
CA SER A 174 16.05 -14.55 -10.98
C SER A 174 17.01 -13.47 -11.45
N ILE A 175 16.52 -12.61 -12.32
CA ILE A 175 17.20 -11.41 -12.83
C ILE A 175 16.65 -10.14 -12.16
N VAL A 176 15.44 -10.22 -11.61
CA VAL A 176 14.72 -9.14 -10.92
C VAL A 176 14.50 -9.46 -9.45
N ASP A 177 14.21 -8.44 -8.64
CA ASP A 177 13.90 -8.67 -7.23
C ASP A 177 12.54 -9.37 -7.08
N ILE A 178 12.52 -10.45 -6.29
CA ILE A 178 11.38 -11.38 -6.23
C ILE A 178 10.62 -11.18 -4.92
N ASN A 179 9.33 -10.82 -5.03
CA ASN A 179 8.34 -10.97 -3.96
C ASN A 179 7.66 -12.36 -4.05
N PRO A 180 6.95 -12.83 -3.01
CA PRO A 180 6.38 -14.18 -3.02
C PRO A 180 5.37 -14.47 -4.14
N ARG A 181 4.68 -13.43 -4.65
CA ARG A 181 3.69 -13.53 -5.73
C ARG A 181 4.36 -13.67 -7.09
N LEU A 182 5.39 -12.87 -7.36
CA LEU A 182 6.27 -13.02 -8.54
C LEU A 182 7.01 -14.38 -8.54
N ALA A 183 7.29 -14.95 -7.36
CA ALA A 183 7.94 -16.25 -7.24
C ALA A 183 7.12 -17.41 -7.82
N GLU A 184 5.78 -17.33 -7.78
CA GLU A 184 4.89 -18.34 -8.37
C GLU A 184 5.01 -18.37 -9.90
N ILE A 185 5.17 -17.19 -10.51
CA ILE A 185 5.16 -16.98 -11.97
C ILE A 185 6.55 -16.72 -12.55
N LEU A 186 7.62 -16.90 -11.77
CA LEU A 186 8.98 -16.53 -12.14
C LEU A 186 9.45 -17.15 -13.46
N HIS A 187 9.01 -18.38 -13.73
CA HIS A 187 9.24 -19.15 -14.96
C HIS A 187 8.62 -18.53 -16.23
N TYR A 188 7.70 -17.59 -16.07
CA TYR A 188 7.04 -16.81 -17.12
C TYR A 188 7.54 -15.35 -17.15
N VAL A 189 8.01 -14.82 -16.01
CA VAL A 189 8.53 -13.45 -15.88
C VAL A 189 9.93 -13.31 -16.45
N CYS A 190 10.84 -14.26 -16.18
CA CYS A 190 12.22 -14.12 -16.62
C CYS A 190 12.94 -15.45 -16.88
N GLY A 191 13.88 -15.39 -17.81
CA GLY A 191 14.85 -16.45 -18.08
C GLY A 191 16.15 -15.86 -18.64
N PRO A 192 17.17 -16.68 -18.96
CA PRO A 192 18.50 -16.19 -19.37
C PRO A 192 18.52 -15.27 -20.60
N TYR A 193 17.44 -15.24 -21.37
CA TYR A 193 17.31 -14.53 -22.64
C TYR A 193 16.12 -13.57 -22.70
N HIS A 194 15.29 -13.50 -21.66
CA HIS A 194 14.08 -12.66 -21.67
C HIS A 194 13.69 -12.14 -20.29
N LEU A 195 13.10 -10.96 -20.28
CA LEU A 195 12.47 -10.32 -19.12
C LEU A 195 11.13 -9.72 -19.55
N LEU A 196 10.03 -10.29 -19.05
CA LEU A 196 8.71 -9.69 -19.08
C LEU A 196 8.59 -8.78 -17.85
N SER A 197 8.63 -7.46 -18.04
CA SER A 197 8.38 -6.54 -16.92
C SER A 197 6.91 -6.61 -16.50
N VAL A 198 6.68 -6.76 -15.19
CA VAL A 198 5.37 -6.95 -14.58
C VAL A 198 5.04 -5.76 -13.69
N GLY A 199 3.81 -5.23 -13.82
CA GLY A 199 3.31 -4.18 -12.93
C GLY A 199 3.18 -4.69 -11.49
N ASN A 200 3.74 -3.95 -10.53
CA ASN A 200 3.83 -4.37 -9.13
C ASN A 200 2.46 -4.65 -8.49
N LEU A 201 2.18 -5.93 -8.23
CA LEU A 201 1.06 -6.39 -7.41
C LEU A 201 1.24 -5.99 -5.93
N GLY A 202 0.91 -4.74 -5.61
CA GLY A 202 0.69 -4.29 -4.23
C GLY A 202 1.92 -4.38 -3.31
N GLU A 203 3.08 -3.91 -3.78
CA GLU A 203 4.28 -3.89 -2.94
C GLU A 203 4.12 -3.05 -1.66
N LEU A 204 4.53 -3.64 -0.53
CA LEU A 204 4.93 -2.89 0.65
C LEU A 204 6.17 -2.05 0.30
N ASN A 205 5.96 -0.78 -0.08
CA ASN A 205 7.04 0.11 -0.48
C ASN A 205 8.04 0.28 0.68
N GLN A 206 9.20 -0.37 0.56
CA GLN A 206 10.25 -0.38 1.59
C GLN A 206 10.70 1.04 1.95
N MET A 207 10.73 1.98 0.98
CA MET A 207 11.09 3.38 1.22
C MET A 207 10.05 4.09 2.10
N SER A 208 8.78 3.74 1.97
CA SER A 208 7.69 4.28 2.78
C SER A 208 7.77 3.80 4.23
N TYR A 209 8.02 2.50 4.44
CA TYR A 209 8.23 1.94 5.77
C TYR A 209 9.49 2.50 6.44
N GLU A 210 10.61 2.53 5.71
CA GLU A 210 11.87 3.10 6.20
C GLU A 210 11.70 4.59 6.57
N ARG A 211 10.86 5.35 5.85
CA ARG A 211 10.54 6.76 6.17
C ARG A 211 9.73 6.88 7.46
N LEU A 212 8.73 6.01 7.62
CA LEU A 212 7.93 5.95 8.84
C LEU A 212 8.82 5.62 10.04
N PHE A 213 9.66 4.58 9.94
CA PHE A 213 10.62 4.22 11.00
C PHE A 213 11.62 5.35 11.28
N GLN A 214 12.17 6.01 10.26
CA GLN A 214 13.06 7.16 10.45
C GLN A 214 12.42 8.24 11.34
N ASP A 215 11.17 8.63 11.02
CA ASP A 215 10.52 9.71 11.75
C ASP A 215 10.03 9.27 13.14
N ILE A 216 9.69 7.99 13.35
CA ILE A 216 9.49 7.43 14.70
C ILE A 216 10.79 7.52 15.50
N VAL A 217 11.94 7.09 14.95
CA VAL A 217 13.24 7.21 15.64
C VAL A 217 13.53 8.66 16.02
N LYS A 218 13.29 9.64 15.12
CA LYS A 218 13.43 11.08 15.44
C LYS A 218 12.61 11.50 16.65
N VAL A 219 11.36 11.02 16.77
CA VAL A 219 10.50 11.34 17.92
C VAL A 219 11.02 10.64 19.19
N CYS A 220 11.42 9.37 19.09
CA CYS A 220 11.89 8.58 20.23
C CYS A 220 13.25 9.05 20.78
N LEU A 221 14.19 9.50 19.95
CA LEU A 221 15.47 10.06 20.42
C LEU A 221 15.30 11.35 21.24
N ASN A 222 14.19 12.08 21.06
CA ASN A 222 13.82 13.24 21.88
C ASN A 222 13.06 12.85 23.16
N SER A 223 13.13 11.58 23.57
CA SER A 223 12.47 11.01 24.75
C SER A 223 13.50 10.59 25.80
N GLY A 224 13.13 10.66 27.08
CA GLY A 224 13.97 10.15 28.18
C GLY A 224 14.09 8.62 28.23
N ASP A 225 13.26 7.90 27.47
CA ASP A 225 13.41 6.46 27.21
C ASP A 225 13.09 6.18 25.73
N PRO A 226 14.09 6.27 24.83
CA PRO A 226 13.89 6.07 23.40
C PRO A 226 13.38 4.66 23.06
N LEU A 227 13.92 3.61 23.71
CA LEU A 227 13.54 2.22 23.45
C LEU A 227 12.10 1.91 23.90
N GLY A 228 11.70 2.34 25.09
CA GLY A 228 10.32 2.20 25.57
C GLY A 228 9.33 2.97 24.69
N SER A 229 9.69 4.20 24.31
CA SER A 229 8.87 5.05 23.42
C SER A 229 8.71 4.43 22.02
N PHE A 230 9.75 3.80 21.48
CA PHE A 230 9.68 3.14 20.18
C PHE A 230 8.78 1.90 20.23
N ARG A 231 8.87 1.10 21.30
CA ARG A 231 7.98 -0.07 21.51
C ARG A 231 6.51 0.34 21.60
N SER A 232 6.18 1.40 22.34
CA SER A 232 4.81 1.94 22.40
C SER A 232 4.33 2.39 21.02
N SER A 233 5.20 3.07 20.25
CA SER A 233 4.88 3.55 18.90
C SER A 233 4.60 2.43 17.89
N LEU A 234 5.23 1.27 18.03
CA LEU A 234 4.93 0.08 17.19
C LEU A 234 3.55 -0.52 17.48
N ASP A 235 3.03 -0.32 18.68
CA ASP A 235 1.74 -0.89 19.12
C ASP A 235 0.58 0.06 18.84
N SER A 236 0.82 1.38 18.86
CA SER A 236 -0.22 2.40 18.68
C SER A 236 -0.34 2.93 17.24
N ILE A 237 0.70 2.80 16.40
CA ILE A 237 0.62 3.11 14.97
C ILE A 237 0.02 1.89 14.25
N HIS A 238 -0.99 2.13 13.41
CA HIS A 238 -1.69 1.07 12.67
C HIS A 238 -1.60 1.32 11.16
N ILE A 239 -1.66 0.27 10.37
CA ILE A 239 -1.72 0.28 8.90
C ILE A 239 -2.84 -0.66 8.48
N PHE A 240 -3.86 -0.13 7.79
CA PHE A 240 -5.08 -0.87 7.45
C PHE A 240 -5.67 -1.63 8.66
N GLU A 241 -5.77 -0.95 9.80
CA GLU A 241 -6.30 -1.50 11.07
C GLU A 241 -5.42 -2.57 11.76
N THR A 242 -4.31 -3.01 11.16
CA THR A 242 -3.30 -3.87 11.82
C THR A 242 -2.22 -3.03 12.54
N PRO A 243 -1.74 -3.41 13.73
CA PRO A 243 -0.68 -2.68 14.42
C PRO A 243 0.67 -2.79 13.68
N LEU A 244 1.48 -1.73 13.72
CA LEU A 244 2.74 -1.63 13.00
C LEU A 244 3.72 -2.74 13.42
N ARG A 245 3.70 -3.18 14.69
CA ARG A 245 4.47 -4.33 15.21
C ARG A 245 4.32 -5.58 14.34
N GLU A 246 3.10 -5.92 13.92
CA GLU A 246 2.85 -7.11 13.12
C GLU A 246 3.39 -6.91 11.70
N GLN A 247 3.15 -5.74 11.10
CA GLN A 247 3.64 -5.37 9.77
C GLN A 247 5.18 -5.42 9.64
N VAL A 248 5.95 -5.16 10.72
CA VAL A 248 7.43 -5.21 10.71
C VAL A 248 7.98 -6.55 10.20
N PHE A 249 7.30 -7.67 10.46
CA PHE A 249 7.74 -9.01 10.00
C PHE A 249 7.69 -9.16 8.46
N HIS A 250 6.90 -8.34 7.77
CA HIS A 250 6.60 -8.44 6.34
C HIS A 250 7.40 -7.44 5.50
N VAL A 251 7.95 -6.38 6.13
CA VAL A 251 8.81 -5.40 5.44
C VAL A 251 10.07 -6.10 4.91
N PRO A 252 10.39 -6.01 3.61
CA PRO A 252 11.59 -6.65 3.04
C PRO A 252 12.89 -5.93 3.44
N GLY A 253 14.01 -6.66 3.46
CA GLY A 253 15.37 -6.13 3.69
C GLY A 253 15.66 -5.60 5.11
N ALA A 254 16.83 -4.97 5.28
CA ALA A 254 17.36 -4.49 6.56
C ALA A 254 18.03 -3.11 6.44
N ARG A 255 17.32 -2.12 5.86
CA ARG A 255 17.76 -0.71 5.87
C ARG A 255 17.85 -0.17 7.32
N PRO A 256 18.66 0.86 7.62
CA PRO A 256 19.03 1.23 9.00
C PRO A 256 17.86 1.39 9.99
N PHE A 257 16.76 2.04 9.59
CA PHE A 257 15.61 2.26 10.49
C PHE A 257 14.70 1.01 10.57
N THR A 258 14.54 0.28 9.46
CA THR A 258 13.87 -1.03 9.40
C THR A 258 14.60 -2.08 10.24
N LEU A 259 15.93 -2.04 10.26
CA LEU A 259 16.80 -2.91 11.06
C LEU A 259 16.51 -2.73 12.56
N ILE A 260 16.45 -1.48 13.04
CA ILE A 260 16.07 -1.15 14.43
C ILE A 260 14.67 -1.69 14.75
N ALA A 261 13.68 -1.42 13.88
CA ALA A 261 12.31 -1.89 14.09
C ALA A 261 12.23 -3.42 14.16
N LYS A 262 12.90 -4.14 13.25
CA LYS A 262 12.95 -5.61 13.25
C LYS A 262 13.66 -6.16 14.50
N ALA A 263 14.75 -5.54 14.93
CA ALA A 263 15.52 -5.98 16.10
C ALA A 263 14.72 -5.79 17.40
N ILE A 264 13.90 -4.74 17.50
CA ILE A 264 13.00 -4.50 18.63
C ILE A 264 11.88 -5.56 18.72
N VAL A 265 11.36 -6.00 17.57
CA VAL A 265 10.25 -6.96 17.47
C VAL A 265 10.73 -8.42 17.51
N GLY A 266 12.02 -8.68 17.28
CA GLY A 266 12.56 -10.04 17.12
C GLY A 266 12.22 -10.66 15.76
N ALA A 267 11.96 -9.83 14.75
CA ALA A 267 11.76 -10.28 13.38
C ALA A 267 13.10 -10.79 12.79
N PRO A 268 13.09 -11.78 11.88
CA PRO A 268 14.30 -12.27 11.26
C PRO A 268 14.98 -11.15 10.45
N ILE A 269 16.21 -10.84 10.84
CA ILE A 269 17.09 -9.92 10.13
C ILE A 269 18.22 -10.72 9.50
N ASP A 270 18.43 -10.51 8.22
CA ASP A 270 19.62 -10.92 7.51
C ASP A 270 20.72 -9.89 7.84
N VAL A 271 21.78 -10.25 8.59
CA VAL A 271 22.86 -9.28 8.91
C VAL A 271 23.53 -8.82 7.63
N GLU A 272 23.52 -7.53 7.40
CA GLU A 272 24.28 -6.86 6.36
C GLU A 272 25.18 -5.82 7.05
N SER A 273 26.50 -5.95 6.94
CA SER A 273 27.38 -4.84 7.32
C SER A 273 27.24 -3.78 6.23
N ARG A 274 27.05 -2.50 6.59
CA ARG A 274 26.82 -1.45 5.60
C ARG A 274 27.76 -0.26 5.77
N VAL A 275 28.30 0.23 4.66
CA VAL A 275 29.05 1.48 4.60
C VAL A 275 28.36 2.36 3.57
N ARG A 276 27.84 3.52 4.01
CA ARG A 276 26.95 4.39 3.21
C ARG A 276 25.83 3.56 2.56
N GLU A 277 25.81 3.46 1.24
CA GLU A 277 24.82 2.68 0.51
C GLU A 277 25.25 1.23 0.24
N THR A 278 26.56 0.94 0.26
CA THR A 278 27.15 -0.36 -0.05
C THR A 278 26.93 -1.38 1.07
N ARG A 279 26.27 -2.49 0.73
CA ARG A 279 26.09 -3.70 1.54
C ARG A 279 27.33 -4.57 1.49
N PHE A 280 27.66 -5.23 2.59
CA PHE A 280 28.73 -6.23 2.74
C PHE A 280 28.21 -7.48 3.45
N VAL A 281 28.57 -8.66 2.94
CA VAL A 281 28.24 -9.97 3.51
C VAL A 281 29.48 -10.86 3.48
N VAL A 282 29.98 -11.26 4.65
CA VAL A 282 31.14 -12.16 4.76
C VAL A 282 30.78 -13.54 4.21
N VAL A 283 31.56 -14.01 3.23
CA VAL A 283 31.38 -15.31 2.55
C VAL A 283 32.23 -16.36 3.24
N ASP A 284 33.52 -16.05 3.43
CA ASP A 284 34.50 -16.87 4.13
C ASP A 284 35.45 -15.97 4.94
N SER A 285 35.90 -16.47 6.09
CA SER A 285 36.82 -15.75 6.98
C SER A 285 37.61 -16.75 7.83
N VAL A 286 38.93 -16.69 7.70
CA VAL A 286 39.89 -17.49 8.49
C VAL A 286 40.45 -16.67 9.67
N GLY A 287 39.99 -15.42 9.79
CA GLY A 287 40.62 -14.40 10.61
C GLY A 287 40.15 -14.31 12.07
N ASN A 288 40.70 -13.31 12.76
CA ASN A 288 40.21 -12.83 14.06
C ASN A 288 40.05 -11.31 14.04
N MET A 289 39.06 -10.81 14.78
CA MET A 289 38.84 -9.39 14.94
C MET A 289 39.81 -8.81 15.98
N LYS A 290 40.66 -7.88 15.55
CA LYS A 290 41.58 -7.10 16.39
C LYS A 290 41.04 -5.69 16.62
N GLN A 291 41.53 -5.07 17.69
CA GLN A 291 41.26 -3.68 18.05
C GLN A 291 42.58 -2.92 18.04
N SER A 292 42.57 -1.75 17.41
CA SER A 292 43.68 -0.81 17.33
C SER A 292 43.24 0.57 17.78
N ALA A 293 44.21 1.41 18.12
CA ALA A 293 43.99 2.76 18.60
C ALA A 293 44.94 3.71 17.87
N LEU A 294 44.43 4.86 17.45
CA LEU A 294 45.17 5.96 16.85
C LEU A 294 45.08 7.17 17.78
N LEU A 295 46.21 7.76 18.15
CA LEU A 295 46.23 9.02 18.87
C LEU A 295 45.95 10.15 17.86
N CYS A 296 44.81 10.81 18.02
CA CYS A 296 44.34 11.87 17.14
C CYS A 296 44.48 13.22 17.86
N GLY A 297 45.04 14.24 17.21
CA GLY A 297 45.29 15.48 17.93
C GLY A 297 46.01 16.59 17.17
N MET A 298 45.78 17.82 17.62
CA MET A 298 46.43 19.03 17.11
C MET A 298 46.67 20.00 18.27
N GLY A 299 47.94 20.23 18.59
CA GLY A 299 48.32 21.01 19.77
C GLY A 299 47.82 20.36 21.07
N GLN A 300 47.05 21.11 21.86
CA GLN A 300 46.52 20.66 23.15
C GLN A 300 45.24 19.81 23.06
N ALA A 301 44.55 19.78 21.92
CA ALA A 301 43.36 18.97 21.73
C ALA A 301 43.76 17.57 21.24
N GLN A 302 43.51 16.54 22.04
CA GLN A 302 43.84 15.14 21.72
C GLN A 302 42.75 14.17 22.19
N TYR A 303 42.52 13.10 21.44
CA TYR A 303 41.71 11.95 21.82
C TYR A 303 42.27 10.66 21.22
N VAL A 304 41.88 9.50 21.74
CA VAL A 304 42.32 8.19 21.23
C VAL A 304 41.20 7.56 20.43
N HIS A 305 41.29 7.61 19.10
CA HIS A 305 40.32 6.95 18.24
C HIS A 305 40.54 5.43 18.25
N GLN A 306 39.56 4.68 18.72
CA GLN A 306 39.61 3.21 18.73
C GLN A 306 38.82 2.63 17.56
N TYR A 307 39.42 1.69 16.84
CA TYR A 307 38.77 1.01 15.72
C TYR A 307 39.05 -0.50 15.71
N LYS A 308 38.13 -1.26 15.10
CA LYS A 308 38.24 -2.71 14.92
C LYS A 308 38.54 -3.04 13.47
N TRP A 309 39.34 -4.10 13.26
CA TRP A 309 39.71 -4.62 11.95
C TRP A 309 39.87 -6.15 12.00
N TRP A 310 39.88 -6.80 10.83
CA TRP A 310 40.04 -8.25 10.69
C TRP A 310 41.45 -8.61 10.24
N GLU A 311 42.18 -9.30 11.11
CA GLU A 311 43.45 -9.98 10.84
C GLU A 311 43.16 -11.36 10.25
N GLY A 312 43.94 -11.78 9.24
CA GLY A 312 43.72 -12.95 8.42
C GLY A 312 42.92 -12.68 7.15
N LYS A 313 42.78 -13.72 6.33
CA LYS A 313 42.09 -13.70 5.03
C LYS A 313 40.57 -13.71 5.20
N GLU A 314 39.90 -12.83 4.46
CA GLU A 314 38.45 -12.71 4.42
C GLU A 314 37.97 -12.42 2.99
N THR A 315 36.95 -13.15 2.54
CA THR A 315 36.25 -12.95 1.27
C THR A 315 34.86 -12.40 1.56
N VAL A 316 34.56 -11.21 1.05
CA VAL A 316 33.33 -10.47 1.35
C VAL A 316 32.58 -10.12 0.07
N PHE A 317 31.33 -10.53 -0.01
CA PHE A 317 30.39 -10.09 -1.05
C PHE A 317 29.97 -8.64 -0.79
N PHE A 318 29.93 -7.81 -1.83
CA PHE A 318 29.38 -6.45 -1.74
C PHE A 318 28.35 -6.15 -2.83
N GLU A 319 27.44 -5.23 -2.51
CA GLU A 319 26.32 -4.81 -3.37
C GLU A 319 25.99 -3.33 -3.14
N ASN A 320 26.02 -2.53 -4.21
CA ASN A 320 25.54 -1.16 -4.24
C ASN A 320 24.74 -0.93 -5.53
N GLY A 321 23.40 -0.93 -5.41
CA GLY A 321 22.50 -0.87 -6.55
C GLY A 321 22.71 -2.05 -7.51
N PHE A 322 23.16 -1.75 -8.74
CA PHE A 322 23.50 -2.76 -9.75
C PHE A 322 24.98 -3.20 -9.68
N ILE A 323 25.84 -2.48 -8.95
CA ILE A 323 27.26 -2.83 -8.78
C ILE A 323 27.37 -3.93 -7.73
N LYS A 324 27.93 -5.08 -8.09
CA LYS A 324 28.09 -6.23 -7.20
C LYS A 324 29.43 -6.91 -7.44
N GLY A 325 30.02 -7.48 -6.40
CA GLY A 325 31.33 -8.11 -6.49
C GLY A 325 31.75 -8.85 -5.23
N TYR A 326 32.95 -9.43 -5.28
CA TYR A 326 33.68 -9.90 -4.10
C TYR A 326 34.90 -9.03 -3.86
N VAL A 327 35.22 -8.76 -2.59
CA VAL A 327 36.51 -8.25 -2.16
C VAL A 327 37.22 -9.32 -1.34
N ASN A 328 38.44 -9.62 -1.74
CA ASN A 328 39.36 -10.46 -0.99
C ASN A 328 40.31 -9.52 -0.24
N LYS A 329 40.37 -9.64 1.08
CA LYS A 329 41.25 -8.85 1.95
C LYS A 329 42.08 -9.71 2.89
N GLU A 330 43.23 -9.20 3.28
CA GLU A 330 44.17 -9.81 4.22
C GLU A 330 44.84 -8.69 5.01
N ASP A 331 44.81 -8.75 6.35
CA ASP A 331 45.52 -7.81 7.24
C ASP A 331 45.38 -6.33 6.86
N ARG A 332 44.12 -5.87 6.80
CA ARG A 332 43.68 -4.54 6.34
C ARG A 332 43.96 -4.19 4.87
N ARG A 333 44.71 -5.00 4.12
CA ARG A 333 45.01 -4.78 2.70
C ARG A 333 43.94 -5.39 1.81
N ILE A 334 43.57 -4.67 0.75
CA ILE A 334 42.80 -5.23 -0.36
C ILE A 334 43.76 -6.08 -1.22
N VAL A 335 43.41 -7.34 -1.46
CA VAL A 335 44.16 -8.29 -2.29
C VAL A 335 43.62 -8.27 -3.71
N SER A 336 42.31 -8.47 -3.88
CA SER A 336 41.62 -8.31 -5.16
C SER A 336 40.18 -7.85 -4.96
N VAL A 337 39.63 -7.17 -5.97
CA VAL A 337 38.20 -6.87 -6.12
C VAL A 337 37.75 -7.44 -7.45
N GLU A 338 36.75 -8.29 -7.40
CA GLU A 338 36.18 -8.95 -8.56
C GLU A 338 34.74 -8.47 -8.75
N LEU A 339 34.47 -7.78 -9.86
CA LEU A 339 33.18 -7.17 -10.18
C LEU A 339 32.37 -8.07 -11.13
N ASN A 340 31.04 -8.09 -10.98
CA ASN A 340 30.17 -8.49 -12.09
C ASN A 340 30.38 -7.55 -13.30
N SER A 341 30.04 -8.00 -14.50
CA SER A 341 30.03 -7.13 -15.69
C SER A 341 29.07 -5.95 -15.50
N LEU A 342 29.52 -4.74 -15.86
CA LEU A 342 28.79 -3.48 -15.70
C LEU A 342 28.63 -2.74 -17.04
N PRO A 343 27.68 -1.80 -17.15
CA PRO A 343 27.65 -0.85 -18.27
C PRO A 343 28.96 -0.03 -18.35
N LEU A 344 29.41 0.25 -19.56
CA LEU A 344 30.54 1.16 -19.81
C LEU A 344 30.27 2.55 -19.21
N MET A 345 31.33 3.22 -18.76
CA MET A 345 31.29 4.52 -18.06
C MET A 345 30.55 4.50 -16.70
N THR A 346 30.41 3.33 -16.07
CA THR A 346 29.91 3.26 -14.67
C THR A 346 30.95 3.85 -13.71
N ASN A 347 30.56 4.87 -12.93
CA ASN A 347 31.40 5.44 -11.87
C ASN A 347 31.47 4.49 -10.66
N LEU A 348 32.68 4.04 -10.32
CA LEU A 348 32.96 3.13 -9.21
C LEU A 348 33.55 3.83 -7.98
N ARG A 349 33.92 5.11 -8.06
CA ARG A 349 34.59 5.85 -6.97
C ARG A 349 33.88 5.75 -5.61
N PRO A 350 32.54 5.84 -5.50
CA PRO A 350 31.86 5.69 -4.21
C PRO A 350 32.04 4.28 -3.61
N VAL A 351 31.93 3.24 -4.44
CA VAL A 351 32.04 1.83 -4.01
C VAL A 351 33.48 1.49 -3.64
N LEU A 352 34.48 1.98 -4.39
CA LEU A 352 35.89 1.80 -4.08
C LEU A 352 36.29 2.48 -2.75
N LEU A 353 35.73 3.66 -2.46
CA LEU A 353 35.91 4.31 -1.16
C LEU A 353 35.20 3.56 -0.01
N ASP A 354 34.01 2.98 -0.25
CA ASP A 354 33.33 2.13 0.74
C ASP A 354 34.12 0.86 1.03
N LEU A 355 34.69 0.23 0.00
CA LEU A 355 35.59 -0.93 0.10
C LEU A 355 36.87 -0.61 0.88
N MET A 356 37.51 0.52 0.58
CA MET A 356 38.72 0.99 1.27
C MET A 356 38.44 1.29 2.75
N PHE A 357 37.30 1.93 3.06
CA PHE A 357 36.87 2.14 4.44
C PHE A 357 36.58 0.81 5.14
N TYR A 358 35.76 -0.07 4.54
CA TYR A 358 35.38 -1.37 5.12
C TYR A 358 36.61 -2.22 5.45
N CYS A 359 37.57 -2.31 4.52
CA CYS A 359 38.79 -3.09 4.71
C CYS A 359 39.79 -2.43 5.67
N ARG A 360 39.62 -1.15 6.03
CA ARG A 360 40.59 -0.32 6.79
C ARG A 360 41.94 -0.16 6.04
N ALA A 361 41.86 -0.07 4.71
CA ALA A 361 42.99 -0.16 3.78
C ALA A 361 43.68 1.17 3.47
N ALA A 362 43.11 2.30 3.92
CA ALA A 362 43.77 3.60 3.85
C ALA A 362 44.74 3.77 5.04
N GLU A 363 45.85 4.47 4.79
CA GLU A 363 46.78 4.91 5.83
C GLU A 363 46.17 6.10 6.59
N THR A 364 45.67 7.10 5.86
CA THR A 364 45.07 8.31 6.43
C THR A 364 43.72 7.99 7.08
N GLY A 365 43.57 8.37 8.35
CA GLY A 365 42.40 8.12 9.18
C GLY A 365 42.53 6.92 10.12
N PHE A 366 43.41 5.94 9.81
CA PHE A 366 43.58 4.70 10.58
C PHE A 366 45.01 4.47 11.12
N ASP A 367 46.04 4.67 10.30
CA ASP A 367 47.46 4.59 10.72
C ASP A 367 48.04 5.97 11.02
N ILE A 368 47.58 6.97 10.26
CA ILE A 368 48.00 8.38 10.36
C ILE A 368 46.74 9.22 10.61
N ASP A 369 46.81 10.24 11.47
CA ASP A 369 45.69 11.16 11.66
C ASP A 369 45.50 12.09 10.45
N PHE A 370 44.33 12.73 10.34
CA PHE A 370 44.09 13.73 9.32
C PHE A 370 44.96 14.98 9.54
N PRO A 371 45.31 15.74 8.48
CA PRO A 371 46.13 16.96 8.60
C PRO A 371 45.43 18.14 9.33
N LEU A 372 44.22 17.92 9.84
CA LEU A 372 43.41 18.88 10.60
C LEU A 372 42.75 18.14 11.77
N TYR A 373 42.55 18.82 12.90
CA TYR A 373 41.83 18.25 14.02
C TYR A 373 40.36 17.96 13.70
N ILE A 374 39.97 16.68 13.73
CA ILE A 374 38.59 16.23 13.51
C ILE A 374 38.04 15.62 14.80
N ILE A 375 36.96 16.18 15.33
CA ILE A 375 36.19 15.62 16.46
C ILE A 375 35.71 14.20 16.09
N GLU A 376 35.83 13.25 17.01
CA GLU A 376 35.59 11.81 16.79
C GLU A 376 34.28 11.51 16.03
N GLU A 377 33.16 12.12 16.46
CA GLU A 377 31.84 12.00 15.83
C GLU A 377 31.81 12.28 14.32
N ARG A 378 32.71 13.14 13.82
CA ARG A 378 32.78 13.54 12.41
C ARG A 378 33.84 12.77 11.63
N ARG A 379 34.68 11.96 12.29
CA ARG A 379 35.84 11.29 11.70
C ARG A 379 35.46 10.40 10.50
N LYS A 380 34.41 9.60 10.64
CA LYS A 380 33.89 8.73 9.57
C LYS A 380 33.41 9.50 8.35
N ARG A 381 32.69 10.61 8.55
CA ARG A 381 32.22 11.46 7.46
C ARG A 381 33.40 12.15 6.76
N TYR A 382 34.31 12.71 7.55
CA TYR A 382 35.51 13.39 7.04
C TYR A 382 36.43 12.44 6.26
N PHE A 383 36.51 11.16 6.63
CA PHE A 383 37.23 10.15 5.85
C PHE A 383 36.80 10.15 4.37
N PHE A 384 35.49 10.13 4.08
CA PHE A 384 35.01 10.14 2.70
C PHE A 384 35.27 11.49 2.02
N GLU A 385 34.97 12.61 2.69
CA GLU A 385 35.19 13.96 2.17
C GLU A 385 36.68 14.26 1.87
N TYR A 386 37.61 13.66 2.63
CA TYR A 386 39.05 13.77 2.45
C TYR A 386 39.54 12.93 1.26
N HIS A 387 39.23 11.65 1.22
CA HIS A 387 39.69 10.72 0.17
C HIS A 387 39.01 10.95 -1.18
N GLU A 388 37.84 11.58 -1.20
CA GLU A 388 37.22 12.05 -2.44
C GLU A 388 38.08 13.14 -3.12
N LYS A 389 38.77 13.97 -2.34
CA LYS A 389 39.69 15.02 -2.84
C LYS A 389 41.15 14.54 -2.99
N HIS A 390 41.58 13.56 -2.20
CA HIS A 390 42.95 13.07 -2.15
C HIS A 390 43.00 11.56 -2.49
N PRO A 391 43.05 11.19 -3.79
CA PRO A 391 42.97 9.79 -4.22
C PRO A 391 44.27 8.99 -4.01
N GLN A 392 45.30 9.56 -3.38
CA GLN A 392 46.62 8.93 -3.20
C GLN A 392 46.52 7.58 -2.45
N ASP A 393 45.80 7.55 -1.34
CA ASP A 393 45.61 6.31 -0.57
C ASP A 393 44.69 5.30 -1.28
N LEU A 394 43.79 5.76 -2.17
CA LEU A 394 43.03 4.89 -3.07
C LEU A 394 43.97 4.20 -4.07
N PHE A 395 44.88 4.94 -4.70
CA PHE A 395 45.86 4.36 -5.63
C PHE A 395 46.84 3.41 -4.93
N LYS A 396 47.27 3.71 -3.70
CA LYS A 396 48.05 2.75 -2.88
C LYS A 396 47.25 1.47 -2.56
N ALA A 397 45.98 1.61 -2.17
CA ALA A 397 45.15 0.47 -1.79
C ALA A 397 44.87 -0.48 -2.97
N PHE A 398 44.56 0.07 -4.16
CA PHE A 398 44.14 -0.69 -5.33
C PHE A 398 45.25 -1.01 -6.35
N GLY A 399 46.43 -0.38 -6.26
CA GLY A 399 47.52 -0.54 -7.23
C GLY A 399 47.24 0.15 -8.57
N VAL A 400 48.31 0.42 -9.34
CA VAL A 400 48.22 1.08 -10.65
C VAL A 400 48.96 0.27 -11.71
N SER A 401 48.30 0.03 -12.83
CA SER A 401 48.77 -0.81 -13.95
C SER A 401 48.56 -0.09 -15.29
N THR A 402 49.32 -0.47 -16.31
CA THR A 402 49.12 -0.03 -17.71
C THR A 402 47.99 -0.79 -18.42
N LYS A 403 47.41 -1.82 -17.78
CA LYS A 403 46.29 -2.62 -18.27
C LYS A 403 45.31 -2.92 -17.15
N GLY A 404 44.02 -2.78 -17.42
CA GLY A 404 42.95 -3.12 -16.49
C GLY A 404 41.59 -2.77 -17.06
N ILE A 405 40.57 -2.74 -16.20
CA ILE A 405 39.16 -2.56 -16.59
C ILE A 405 38.57 -1.26 -16.00
N VAL A 406 39.20 -0.69 -14.98
CA VAL A 406 38.76 0.54 -14.30
C VAL A 406 39.86 1.60 -14.40
N SER A 407 39.55 2.76 -14.97
CA SER A 407 40.50 3.88 -15.12
C SER A 407 40.94 4.46 -13.77
N LEU A 408 42.00 5.28 -13.77
CA LEU A 408 42.41 6.05 -12.59
C LEU A 408 41.33 7.03 -12.10
N ASP A 409 40.48 7.54 -12.98
CA ASP A 409 39.31 8.34 -12.64
C ASP A 409 38.13 7.52 -12.08
N CYS A 410 38.34 6.20 -11.90
CA CYS A 410 37.42 5.23 -11.32
C CYS A 410 36.18 4.93 -12.19
N TYR A 411 36.28 5.01 -13.51
CA TYR A 411 35.22 4.61 -14.44
C TYR A 411 35.47 3.22 -15.03
N TYR A 412 34.41 2.41 -15.06
CA TYR A 412 34.43 1.07 -15.65
C TYR A 412 34.43 1.12 -17.19
N GLY A 413 35.39 0.45 -17.81
CA GLY A 413 35.52 0.33 -19.27
C GLY A 413 35.97 1.62 -19.97
N GLU A 414 36.50 2.59 -19.24
CA GLU A 414 37.05 3.83 -19.81
C GLU A 414 38.45 3.59 -20.41
N PRO A 415 38.72 4.02 -21.66
CA PRO A 415 40.06 4.04 -22.22
C PRO A 415 40.93 5.05 -21.46
N SER A 416 42.01 4.58 -20.83
CA SER A 416 42.92 5.43 -20.04
C SER A 416 44.36 4.98 -20.19
N SER A 417 45.31 5.87 -19.86
CA SER A 417 46.74 5.54 -19.83
C SER A 417 47.14 4.71 -18.59
N GLY A 418 46.27 4.64 -17.58
CA GLY A 418 46.46 3.86 -16.37
C GLY A 418 45.15 3.31 -15.82
N TYR A 419 45.25 2.17 -15.15
CA TYR A 419 44.14 1.40 -14.61
C TYR A 419 44.41 0.95 -13.18
N LEU A 420 43.35 0.70 -12.42
CA LEU A 420 43.46 0.07 -11.10
C LEU A 420 43.82 -1.41 -11.24
N GLU A 421 44.94 -1.82 -10.64
CA GLU A 421 45.53 -3.15 -10.83
C GLU A 421 44.67 -4.28 -10.23
N LYS A 422 44.20 -4.10 -9.00
CA LYS A 422 43.51 -5.14 -8.23
C LYS A 422 42.03 -5.32 -8.61
N VAL A 423 41.53 -4.60 -9.61
CA VAL A 423 40.10 -4.63 -10.00
C VAL A 423 39.92 -5.42 -11.29
N SER A 424 39.23 -6.55 -11.18
CA SER A 424 38.97 -7.49 -12.28
C SER A 424 37.47 -7.76 -12.44
N VAL A 425 37.09 -8.46 -13.53
CA VAL A 425 35.71 -8.90 -13.76
C VAL A 425 35.59 -10.40 -13.46
N CYS A 426 34.61 -10.79 -12.67
CA CYS A 426 34.28 -12.18 -12.39
C CYS A 426 33.84 -12.92 -13.66
N ALA A 427 34.36 -14.12 -13.86
CA ALA A 427 33.88 -15.04 -14.90
C ALA A 427 32.52 -15.70 -14.56
N SER A 428 32.00 -15.51 -13.34
CA SER A 428 30.78 -16.16 -12.84
C SER A 428 29.96 -15.22 -11.95
N THR A 429 28.64 -15.46 -11.83
CA THR A 429 27.74 -14.60 -11.04
C THR A 429 28.07 -14.58 -9.55
N VAL A 430 28.37 -13.38 -9.06
CA VAL A 430 28.71 -13.13 -7.65
C VAL A 430 27.46 -13.23 -6.75
N GLN A 431 27.49 -14.11 -5.74
CA GLN A 431 26.37 -14.39 -4.81
C GLN A 431 26.85 -14.69 -3.36
N PRO A 432 26.19 -14.18 -2.31
CA PRO A 432 26.46 -14.58 -0.93
C PRO A 432 25.73 -15.90 -0.57
N TYR A 433 26.47 -16.94 -0.20
CA TYR A 433 25.91 -18.25 0.18
C TYR A 433 25.61 -18.43 1.68
N SER A 434 25.91 -17.43 2.51
CA SER A 434 25.75 -17.49 3.97
C SER A 434 24.82 -16.38 4.47
N ILE A 435 23.67 -16.78 5.01
CA ILE A 435 22.89 -15.98 5.96
C ILE A 435 22.49 -16.91 7.10
N LYS A 436 23.33 -16.96 8.14
CA LYS A 436 22.88 -17.42 9.46
C LYS A 436 21.94 -16.35 10.01
N SER A 437 20.76 -16.73 10.49
CA SER A 437 19.95 -15.85 11.32
C SER A 437 20.65 -15.68 12.67
N TRP A 438 20.83 -14.43 13.11
CA TRP A 438 21.45 -14.11 14.39
C TRP A 438 20.41 -13.52 15.34
N ASP A 439 20.67 -13.64 16.64
CA ASP A 439 19.91 -12.93 17.66
C ASP A 439 20.43 -11.49 17.76
N TYR A 440 19.52 -10.55 17.94
CA TYR A 440 19.83 -9.13 18.09
C TYR A 440 19.27 -8.57 19.38
N ARG A 441 19.92 -7.53 19.87
CA ARG A 441 19.53 -6.74 21.03
C ARG A 441 19.62 -5.28 20.66
N VAL A 442 18.69 -4.46 21.14
CA VAL A 442 18.72 -3.01 20.95
C VAL A 442 19.01 -2.33 22.28
N GLY A 443 19.92 -1.36 22.26
CA GLY A 443 20.30 -0.54 23.40
C GLY A 443 19.21 0.48 23.79
N LYS A 444 19.42 1.19 24.90
CA LYS A 444 18.50 2.24 25.36
C LYS A 444 18.46 3.45 24.42
N ASP A 445 19.58 3.65 23.73
CA ASP A 445 19.91 4.64 22.70
C ASP A 445 19.40 4.28 21.29
N LEU A 446 18.77 3.11 21.11
CA LEU A 446 18.37 2.51 19.82
C LEU A 446 19.52 1.93 18.97
N THR A 447 20.74 1.86 19.50
CA THR A 447 21.88 1.17 18.87
C THR A 447 21.64 -0.34 18.79
N VAL A 448 21.93 -0.96 17.64
CA VAL A 448 21.65 -2.38 17.40
C VAL A 448 22.91 -3.22 17.58
N TYR A 449 22.81 -4.23 18.44
CA TYR A 449 23.86 -5.20 18.75
C TYR A 449 23.46 -6.60 18.26
N LYS A 450 24.39 -7.31 17.62
CA LYS A 450 24.31 -8.71 17.24
C LYS A 450 24.95 -9.58 18.31
N LYS A 451 24.24 -10.61 18.75
CA LYS A 451 24.74 -11.57 19.74
C LYS A 451 25.49 -12.71 19.04
N MET A 452 26.77 -12.89 19.39
CA MET A 452 27.62 -13.98 18.92
C MET A 452 28.13 -14.75 20.16
N GLY A 453 27.31 -15.70 20.62
CA GLY A 453 27.53 -16.41 21.89
C GLY A 453 27.44 -15.47 23.09
N ASN A 454 28.54 -15.34 23.84
CA ASN A 454 28.65 -14.45 25.00
C ASN A 454 29.13 -13.03 24.64
N ARG A 455 29.38 -12.72 23.36
CA ARG A 455 29.83 -11.39 22.90
C ARG A 455 28.71 -10.67 22.16
N GLU A 456 28.58 -9.37 22.40
CA GLU A 456 27.71 -8.47 21.64
C GLU A 456 28.59 -7.63 20.70
N ILE A 457 28.23 -7.58 19.41
CA ILE A 457 28.91 -6.78 18.39
C ILE A 457 27.93 -5.75 17.87
N GLU A 458 28.29 -4.48 17.95
CA GLU A 458 27.51 -3.38 17.36
C GLU A 458 27.40 -3.54 15.84
N VAL A 459 26.19 -3.38 15.31
CA VAL A 459 25.86 -3.51 13.87
C VAL A 459 25.45 -2.17 13.29
N GLN A 460 24.72 -1.36 14.06
CA GLN A 460 24.20 -0.08 13.63
C GLN A 460 24.11 0.87 14.83
N ASP A 461 25.01 1.84 14.90
CA ASP A 461 24.84 3.06 15.68
C ASP A 461 23.87 4.00 14.95
N ILE A 462 22.98 4.64 15.70
CA ILE A 462 22.01 5.61 15.18
C ILE A 462 22.63 6.98 14.89
N ALA A 463 23.73 7.36 15.58
CA ALA A 463 24.43 8.62 15.33
C ALA A 463 25.10 8.64 13.95
N GLU A 464 25.42 7.47 13.40
CA GLU A 464 25.99 7.32 12.06
C GLU A 464 24.96 7.34 10.91
N VAL A 465 23.64 7.36 11.19
CA VAL A 465 22.60 7.24 10.14
C VAL A 465 22.09 8.60 9.68
N GLU A 466 22.08 8.82 8.37
CA GLU A 466 21.52 10.06 7.81
C GLU A 466 19.99 10.12 7.90
N PHE A 467 19.51 11.17 8.58
CA PHE A 467 18.09 11.45 8.81
C PHE A 467 17.38 12.18 7.65
N ASN A 468 17.87 12.01 6.42
CA ASN A 468 17.56 12.85 5.26
C ASN A 468 16.46 12.28 4.35
N MET A 469 15.97 11.07 4.60
CA MET A 469 15.13 10.36 3.63
C MET A 469 13.74 11.00 3.48
N ARG A 470 13.33 11.18 2.21
CA ARG A 470 12.05 11.76 1.79
C ARG A 470 11.28 10.74 0.94
N ALA A 471 10.20 10.20 1.48
CA ALA A 471 9.26 9.32 0.79
C ALA A 471 7.84 9.57 1.34
N PRO A 472 6.76 9.18 0.64
CA PRO A 472 5.43 9.10 1.25
C PRO A 472 5.40 8.00 2.32
N TYR A 473 4.60 8.16 3.38
CA TYR A 473 4.32 7.06 4.32
C TYR A 473 3.55 5.91 3.65
N PRO A 474 3.51 4.71 4.25
CA PRO A 474 2.70 3.61 3.73
C PRO A 474 1.22 4.00 3.59
N ASN A 475 0.54 3.42 2.60
CA ASN A 475 -0.90 3.61 2.44
C ASN A 475 -1.64 3.02 3.64
N GLY A 476 -2.74 3.66 4.06
CA GLY A 476 -3.56 3.15 5.16
C GLY A 476 -3.00 3.38 6.58
N VAL A 477 -1.89 4.12 6.73
CA VAL A 477 -1.36 4.50 8.05
C VAL A 477 -2.37 5.35 8.82
N SER A 478 -2.67 4.92 10.05
CA SER A 478 -3.38 5.68 11.06
C SER A 478 -2.57 5.72 12.35
N PHE A 479 -2.60 6.88 13.00
CA PHE A 479 -1.99 7.07 14.32
C PHE A 479 -3.13 7.07 15.34
N SER A 480 -3.06 6.26 16.39
CA SER A 480 -4.10 6.22 17.44
C SER A 480 -3.79 7.19 18.60
N GLU A 481 -2.50 7.37 18.91
CA GLU A 481 -2.04 8.24 20.00
C GLU A 481 -1.76 9.68 19.55
N LEU A 482 -2.09 10.63 20.45
CA LEU A 482 -1.91 12.06 20.22
C LEU A 482 -0.45 12.45 19.95
N GLU A 483 0.51 11.78 20.60
CA GLU A 483 1.94 12.14 20.51
C GLU A 483 2.49 11.98 19.08
N HIS A 484 1.97 11.00 18.33
CA HIS A 484 2.32 10.75 16.93
C HIS A 484 1.64 11.66 15.93
N PHE A 485 0.65 12.49 16.31
CA PHE A 485 0.05 13.45 15.38
C PHE A 485 1.06 14.50 14.89
N ASN A 486 2.21 14.64 15.56
CA ASN A 486 3.35 15.40 15.09
C ASN A 486 3.98 14.87 13.79
N LEU A 487 3.74 13.61 13.44
CA LEU A 487 4.19 12.97 12.20
C LEU A 487 3.36 13.38 10.98
N TYR A 488 2.16 13.94 11.16
CA TYR A 488 1.37 14.51 10.06
C TYR A 488 2.00 15.81 9.54
N THR A 489 2.44 15.82 8.28
CA THR A 489 3.03 16.99 7.62
C THR A 489 2.03 18.12 7.34
N SER A 490 0.73 17.82 7.23
CA SER A 490 -0.32 18.82 7.04
C SER A 490 -0.85 19.36 8.38
N SER A 491 -0.76 20.68 8.57
CA SER A 491 -1.34 21.43 9.69
C SER A 491 -2.85 21.21 9.83
N ILE A 492 -3.58 21.14 8.71
CA ILE A 492 -5.02 20.88 8.66
C ILE A 492 -5.34 19.48 9.21
N VAL A 493 -4.66 18.44 8.72
CA VAL A 493 -4.90 17.05 9.16
C VAL A 493 -4.53 16.88 10.63
N ARG A 494 -3.40 17.46 11.05
CA ARG A 494 -2.97 17.50 12.46
C ARG A 494 -4.03 18.16 13.34
N PHE A 495 -4.45 19.37 12.99
CA PHE A 495 -5.47 20.11 13.76
C PHE A 495 -6.81 19.38 13.81
N SER A 496 -7.27 18.81 12.68
CA SER A 496 -8.50 18.00 12.62
C SER A 496 -8.41 16.80 13.57
N LYS A 497 -7.31 16.03 13.54
CA LYS A 497 -7.15 14.84 14.39
C LYS A 497 -6.98 15.16 15.87
N VAL A 498 -6.19 16.19 16.21
CA VAL A 498 -6.11 16.72 17.59
C VAL A 498 -7.49 17.14 18.08
N THR A 499 -8.25 17.86 17.25
CA THR A 499 -9.60 18.34 17.61
C THR A 499 -10.59 17.18 17.80
N GLU A 500 -10.64 16.22 16.87
CA GLU A 500 -11.51 15.04 16.99
C GLU A 500 -11.25 14.29 18.32
N ASN A 501 -9.99 14.06 18.68
CA ASN A 501 -9.62 13.35 19.90
C ASN A 501 -9.94 14.17 21.17
N LEU A 502 -9.62 15.47 21.21
CA LEU A 502 -9.92 16.33 22.36
C LEU A 502 -11.43 16.60 22.55
N LEU A 503 -12.22 16.58 21.46
CA LEU A 503 -13.68 16.69 21.55
C LEU A 503 -14.35 15.43 22.12
N THR A 504 -13.76 14.25 21.90
CA THR A 504 -14.24 12.97 22.46
C THR A 504 -13.69 12.72 23.87
N ASN A 505 -12.47 13.15 24.17
CA ASN A 505 -11.82 12.98 25.47
C ASN A 505 -11.82 14.29 26.29
N THR A 506 -12.98 14.61 26.88
CA THR A 506 -13.22 15.79 27.72
C THR A 506 -12.25 15.91 28.89
N LYS A 507 -11.90 14.78 29.52
CA LYS A 507 -10.94 14.72 30.64
C LYS A 507 -9.51 15.07 30.22
N ALA A 508 -9.10 14.67 29.01
CA ALA A 508 -7.81 15.09 28.45
C ALA A 508 -7.81 16.59 28.12
N LEU A 509 -8.86 17.09 27.45
CA LEU A 509 -9.01 18.51 27.13
C LEU A 509 -8.93 19.39 28.39
N LYS A 510 -9.64 19.00 29.47
CA LYS A 510 -9.59 19.73 30.75
C LYS A 510 -8.16 19.78 31.30
N ARG A 511 -7.45 18.64 31.37
CA ARG A 511 -6.05 18.60 31.81
C ARG A 511 -5.13 19.51 30.99
N TYR A 512 -5.28 19.57 29.67
CA TYR A 512 -4.49 20.48 28.83
C TYR A 512 -4.79 21.97 29.09
N LEU A 513 -6.04 22.31 29.42
CA LEU A 513 -6.43 23.68 29.81
C LEU A 513 -5.88 24.03 31.20
N ASP A 514 -5.99 23.13 32.17
CA ASP A 514 -5.47 23.31 33.54
C ASP A 514 -3.92 23.43 33.54
N ASP A 515 -3.22 22.56 32.79
CA ASP A 515 -1.75 22.61 32.59
C ASP A 515 -1.30 23.94 31.95
N MET A 516 -2.05 24.44 30.96
CA MET A 516 -1.77 25.73 30.31
C MET A 516 -2.08 26.92 31.22
N GLY A 517 -3.17 26.86 31.98
CA GLY A 517 -3.55 27.90 32.92
C GLY A 517 -2.55 28.05 34.07
N THR A 518 -1.99 26.93 34.54
CA THR A 518 -0.95 26.90 35.59
C THR A 518 0.46 27.15 35.07
N GLY A 519 0.67 27.16 33.74
CA GLY A 519 1.98 27.33 33.11
C GLY A 519 2.90 26.11 33.20
N ASN A 520 2.39 24.97 33.70
CA ASN A 520 3.15 23.74 33.95
C ASN A 520 3.04 22.73 32.80
N LEU A 521 2.84 23.21 31.57
CA LEU A 521 2.68 22.35 30.40
C LEU A 521 4.05 21.81 29.93
N ALA A 522 4.28 20.52 30.16
CA ALA A 522 5.50 19.82 29.73
C ALA A 522 5.82 20.05 28.24
N GLU A 523 7.09 20.25 27.90
CA GLU A 523 7.54 20.64 26.56
C GLU A 523 7.06 19.69 25.44
N LYS A 524 6.93 18.39 25.75
CA LYS A 524 6.35 17.38 24.85
C LYS A 524 4.90 17.68 24.47
N ARG A 525 4.08 18.19 25.40
CA ARG A 525 2.67 18.54 25.19
C ARG A 525 2.52 19.85 24.40
N LEU A 526 3.43 20.81 24.59
CA LEU A 526 3.49 22.02 23.77
C LEU A 526 3.73 21.70 22.28
N LYS A 527 4.61 20.74 21.96
CA LYS A 527 4.96 20.35 20.58
C LYS A 527 3.75 19.93 19.74
N LEU A 528 2.72 19.33 20.35
CA LEU A 528 1.47 18.92 19.68
C LEU A 528 0.76 20.09 18.96
N PHE A 529 0.75 21.25 19.59
CA PHE A 529 0.04 22.45 19.11
C PHE A 529 0.98 23.44 18.40
N LYS A 530 2.30 23.34 18.57
CA LYS A 530 3.32 24.32 18.10
C LYS A 530 3.50 24.42 16.56
N VAL A 531 2.62 23.79 15.77
CA VAL A 531 2.73 23.66 14.30
C VAL A 531 1.36 23.75 13.60
N THR A 532 0.24 23.78 14.33
CA THR A 532 -1.11 23.89 13.75
C THR A 532 -1.42 25.33 13.31
N VAL A 533 -0.96 26.31 14.07
CA VAL A 533 -1.19 27.75 13.89
C VAL A 533 0.16 28.46 13.84
N GLU A 534 0.23 29.58 13.12
CA GLU A 534 1.45 30.39 13.02
C GLU A 534 1.79 31.03 14.38
N THR A 535 3.08 31.32 14.59
CA THR A 535 3.54 32.08 15.77
C THR A 535 2.82 33.43 15.83
N ASN A 536 2.23 33.76 16.98
CA ASN A 536 1.28 34.86 17.10
C ASN A 536 1.45 35.68 18.40
N LYS A 537 0.93 36.91 18.35
CA LYS A 537 0.94 37.87 19.48
C LYS A 537 -0.19 37.66 20.49
N TYR A 538 -1.08 36.68 20.25
CA TYR A 538 -2.31 36.47 21.03
C TYR A 538 -2.15 35.40 22.12
N SER A 539 -1.05 34.63 22.14
CA SER A 539 -0.75 33.58 23.12
C SER A 539 -0.97 34.04 24.59
N MET A 540 -0.45 35.22 24.97
CA MET A 540 -0.66 35.79 26.32
C MET A 540 -2.13 36.10 26.63
N GLY A 541 -2.88 36.63 25.65
CA GLY A 541 -4.32 36.87 25.78
C GLY A 541 -5.13 35.58 25.87
N ALA A 542 -4.71 34.53 25.16
CA ALA A 542 -5.33 33.20 25.22
C ALA A 542 -5.06 32.52 26.58
N MET A 543 -3.82 32.54 27.07
CA MET A 543 -3.48 32.05 28.42
C MET A 543 -4.16 32.83 29.56
N LYS A 544 -4.47 34.12 29.33
CA LYS A 544 -5.29 34.90 30.26
C LYS A 544 -6.75 34.39 30.27
N ARG A 545 -7.39 34.25 29.09
CA ARG A 545 -8.75 33.69 28.98
C ARG A 545 -8.87 32.27 29.54
N ILE A 546 -7.88 31.40 29.32
CA ILE A 546 -7.86 30.03 29.86
C ILE A 546 -7.89 30.03 31.40
N ARG A 547 -7.25 31.01 32.06
CA ARG A 547 -7.27 31.16 33.53
C ARG A 547 -8.55 31.79 34.08
N GLU A 548 -9.21 32.65 33.31
CA GLU A 548 -10.39 33.41 33.76
C GLU A 548 -11.71 32.66 33.55
N GLU A 549 -11.73 31.59 32.76
CA GLU A 549 -12.93 30.86 32.35
C GLU A 549 -13.07 29.51 33.07
N ASP A 550 -14.29 29.18 33.54
CA ASP A 550 -14.55 27.89 34.20
C ASP A 550 -14.80 26.75 33.20
N TRP A 551 -13.90 25.77 33.25
CA TRP A 551 -13.87 24.56 32.43
C TRP A 551 -14.52 23.33 33.09
N SER A 552 -15.25 23.51 34.20
CA SER A 552 -16.06 22.47 34.85
C SER A 552 -17.06 21.80 33.88
N ASP A 553 -17.86 22.60 33.15
CA ASP A 553 -18.98 22.16 32.30
C ASP A 553 -18.60 21.62 30.90
N LEU A 554 -17.34 21.25 30.65
CA LEU A 554 -16.87 20.87 29.30
C LEU A 554 -17.70 19.73 28.67
N GLU A 555 -18.23 18.81 29.47
CA GLU A 555 -19.06 17.70 28.97
C GLU A 555 -20.42 18.20 28.47
N ALA A 556 -21.09 19.05 29.26
CA ALA A 556 -22.42 19.60 28.97
C ALA A 556 -22.43 20.65 27.84
N GLN A 557 -21.33 21.37 27.61
CA GLN A 557 -21.29 22.50 26.66
C GLN A 557 -20.31 22.26 25.49
N PRO A 558 -20.80 21.79 24.32
CA PRO A 558 -19.97 21.58 23.12
C PRO A 558 -19.24 22.85 22.63
N ALA A 559 -19.85 24.02 22.81
CA ALA A 559 -19.24 25.30 22.45
C ALA A 559 -18.01 25.64 23.32
N LYS A 560 -18.06 25.39 24.65
CA LYS A 560 -16.89 25.55 25.54
C LYS A 560 -15.74 24.65 25.09
N ARG A 561 -16.00 23.42 24.63
CA ARG A 561 -14.94 22.52 24.11
C ARG A 561 -14.23 23.09 22.88
N ILE A 562 -14.97 23.63 21.92
CA ILE A 562 -14.39 24.25 20.72
C ILE A 562 -13.55 25.48 21.09
N LYS A 563 -14.08 26.33 21.96
CA LYS A 563 -13.39 27.53 22.47
C LYS A 563 -12.10 27.16 23.22
N GLY A 564 -12.13 26.14 24.07
CA GLY A 564 -10.94 25.62 24.76
C GLY A 564 -9.86 25.14 23.79
N ILE A 565 -10.23 24.33 22.78
CA ILE A 565 -9.30 23.87 21.74
C ILE A 565 -8.74 25.05 20.93
N TYR A 566 -9.56 26.05 20.60
CA TYR A 566 -9.13 27.28 19.93
C TYR A 566 -8.06 28.05 20.74
N LEU A 567 -8.32 28.27 22.04
CA LEU A 567 -7.42 28.99 22.93
C LEU A 567 -6.10 28.22 23.17
N LEU A 568 -6.13 26.88 23.29
CA LEU A 568 -4.92 26.05 23.42
C LEU A 568 -3.97 26.20 22.21
N ASN A 569 -4.52 26.20 20.99
CA ASN A 569 -3.72 26.35 19.77
C ASN A 569 -3.08 27.75 19.68
N LEU A 570 -3.75 28.79 20.18
CA LEU A 570 -3.17 30.14 20.28
C LEU A 570 -2.08 30.22 21.35
N ALA A 571 -2.38 29.73 22.55
CA ALA A 571 -1.48 29.75 23.71
C ALA A 571 -0.13 29.08 23.42
N ALA A 572 -0.13 27.94 22.71
CA ALA A 572 1.08 27.17 22.41
C ALA A 572 2.04 27.79 21.36
N ASN A 573 1.66 28.88 20.69
CA ASN A 573 2.41 29.48 19.58
C ASN A 573 2.80 30.95 19.82
N PRO A 574 3.56 31.31 20.88
CA PRO A 574 4.00 32.68 21.12
C PRO A 574 5.05 33.15 20.10
N GLU A 575 4.99 34.43 19.72
CA GLU A 575 6.13 35.12 19.07
C GLU A 575 7.31 35.31 20.06
N THR A 576 8.53 35.33 19.54
CA THR A 576 9.79 35.42 20.33
C THR A 576 10.02 36.75 21.05
N ARG A 577 9.19 37.77 20.80
CA ARG A 577 9.18 39.03 21.56
C ARG A 577 7.80 39.21 22.21
N PRO A 578 7.69 39.13 23.55
CA PRO A 578 6.40 39.28 24.23
C PRO A 578 5.93 40.75 24.16
N GLY A 579 5.07 41.04 23.18
CA GLY A 579 4.33 42.29 23.12
C GLY A 579 3.26 42.37 24.22
N ARG A 580 2.71 43.58 24.44
CA ARG A 580 1.55 43.77 25.32
C ARG A 580 0.42 42.83 24.92
N SER A 581 -0.28 42.25 25.91
CA SER A 581 -1.39 41.31 25.71
C SER A 581 -2.45 41.88 24.76
N MET A 582 -2.50 41.36 23.53
CA MET A 582 -3.52 41.73 22.55
C MET A 582 -4.81 40.95 22.76
N ALA A 583 -5.94 41.54 22.37
CA ALA A 583 -7.23 40.85 22.37
C ALA A 583 -7.20 39.65 21.40
N VAL A 584 -7.65 38.49 21.88
CA VAL A 584 -7.74 37.26 21.07
C VAL A 584 -8.73 37.47 19.91
N PRO A 585 -8.34 37.19 18.65
CA PRO A 585 -9.20 37.36 17.49
C PRO A 585 -10.31 36.29 17.46
N LYS A 586 -11.42 36.57 16.76
CA LYS A 586 -12.53 35.61 16.59
C LYS A 586 -12.25 34.49 15.57
N ARG A 587 -11.25 34.68 14.70
CA ARG A 587 -10.81 33.71 13.68
C ARG A 587 -9.28 33.75 13.55
N ILE A 588 -8.65 32.60 13.33
CA ILE A 588 -7.23 32.53 12.97
C ILE A 588 -6.98 31.51 11.86
N ARG A 589 -5.95 31.76 11.06
CA ARG A 589 -5.50 30.91 9.95
C ARG A 589 -4.64 29.75 10.45
N LEU A 590 -4.82 28.57 9.86
CA LEU A 590 -3.96 27.41 10.09
C LEU A 590 -2.66 27.55 9.28
N ALA A 591 -1.53 27.24 9.91
CA ALA A 591 -0.19 27.44 9.33
C ALA A 591 -0.05 26.75 7.97
N ASN A 592 0.63 27.39 7.00
CA ASN A 592 0.87 26.83 5.67
C ASN A 592 -0.41 26.42 4.90
N SER A 593 -1.57 27.04 5.19
CA SER A 593 -2.83 26.71 4.52
C SER A 593 -3.74 27.93 4.36
N ASN A 594 -4.75 27.87 3.49
CA ASN A 594 -5.77 28.93 3.35
C ASN A 594 -6.97 28.74 4.31
N GLN A 595 -6.93 27.73 5.18
CA GLN A 595 -8.04 27.38 6.06
C GLN A 595 -7.96 28.13 7.40
N TYR A 596 -9.10 28.31 8.05
CA TYR A 596 -9.20 29.03 9.32
C TYR A 596 -10.02 28.28 10.38
N ILE A 597 -9.83 28.66 11.63
CA ILE A 597 -10.58 28.21 12.81
C ILE A 597 -11.32 29.43 13.37
N SER A 598 -12.55 29.27 13.85
CA SER A 598 -13.28 30.30 14.59
C SER A 598 -13.44 29.93 16.07
N GLU A 599 -13.43 30.94 16.95
CA GLU A 599 -13.53 30.78 18.42
C GLU A 599 -14.79 29.99 18.85
N ASN A 600 -15.92 30.26 18.19
CA ASN A 600 -17.22 29.63 18.47
C ASN A 600 -17.57 28.44 17.56
N GLY A 601 -16.72 28.12 16.57
CA GLY A 601 -17.06 27.15 15.52
C GLY A 601 -18.18 27.61 14.57
N GLU A 602 -18.37 28.91 14.36
CA GLU A 602 -19.38 29.42 13.41
C GLU A 602 -19.03 29.08 11.95
N SER A 603 -17.73 28.97 11.64
CA SER A 603 -17.22 28.65 10.30
C SER A 603 -15.74 28.23 10.33
N GLY A 604 -15.28 27.57 9.25
CA GLY A 604 -13.89 27.12 9.09
C GLY A 604 -13.76 25.60 9.26
N VAL A 605 -12.58 25.13 9.70
CA VAL A 605 -12.28 23.68 9.83
C VAL A 605 -13.12 22.99 10.90
N VAL A 606 -13.59 23.73 11.91
CA VAL A 606 -14.55 23.24 12.90
C VAL A 606 -15.83 24.06 12.74
N THR A 607 -16.96 23.36 12.59
CA THR A 607 -18.29 24.00 12.55
C THR A 607 -19.22 23.40 13.61
N PHE A 608 -19.99 24.26 14.27
CA PHE A 608 -20.97 23.90 15.29
C PHE A 608 -22.28 24.63 15.02
N ASN A 609 -23.36 23.86 14.87
CA ASN A 609 -24.69 24.37 14.53
C ASN A 609 -25.66 24.33 15.72
N GLY A 610 -25.14 24.36 16.95
CA GLY A 610 -25.93 24.21 18.19
C GLY A 610 -26.28 22.76 18.55
N LYS A 611 -26.29 21.81 17.59
CA LYS A 611 -26.64 20.39 17.84
C LYS A 611 -25.52 19.40 17.56
N ALA A 612 -24.64 19.68 16.60
CA ALA A 612 -23.55 18.81 16.22
C ALA A 612 -22.28 19.61 15.92
N ILE A 613 -21.13 19.08 16.33
CA ILE A 613 -19.81 19.55 15.89
C ILE A 613 -19.40 18.74 14.66
N LYS A 614 -18.92 19.41 13.61
CA LYS A 614 -18.27 18.80 12.45
C LYS A 614 -16.82 19.30 12.38
N VAL A 615 -15.88 18.38 12.21
CA VAL A 615 -14.45 18.67 12.07
C VAL A 615 -14.02 18.22 10.67
N PHE A 616 -13.69 19.18 9.81
CA PHE A 616 -13.41 19.02 8.39
C PHE A 616 -14.61 18.47 7.59
N GLU A 617 -14.69 18.74 6.28
CA GLU A 617 -15.78 18.22 5.42
C GLU A 617 -15.56 16.75 5.03
N LYS A 618 -15.44 15.86 6.03
CA LYS A 618 -15.67 14.44 5.78
C LYS A 618 -17.19 14.23 5.64
N LYS A 619 -17.69 14.45 4.43
CA LYS A 619 -18.99 13.90 4.01
C LYS A 619 -18.92 12.37 4.10
N LEU A 620 -19.28 11.83 5.27
CA LEU A 620 -20.21 10.71 5.24
C LEU A 620 -21.49 11.26 4.59
N CYS A 621 -21.60 11.11 3.27
CA CYS A 621 -22.92 10.84 2.73
C CYS A 621 -23.35 9.49 3.35
N PRO A 622 -24.42 9.44 4.16
CA PRO A 622 -25.18 8.21 4.22
C PRO A 622 -25.54 7.91 2.77
N LYS A 623 -25.22 6.70 2.29
CA LYS A 623 -25.38 6.28 0.89
C LYS A 623 -26.70 6.85 0.35
N MET A 624 -26.69 7.69 -0.69
CA MET A 624 -27.87 8.48 -1.12
C MET A 624 -29.19 7.67 -1.17
N PRO A 625 -29.22 6.38 -1.59
CA PRO A 625 -30.42 5.55 -1.46
C PRO A 625 -31.02 5.54 -0.05
N VAL A 626 -30.22 5.34 1.00
CA VAL A 626 -30.70 5.27 2.39
C VAL A 626 -31.42 6.55 2.83
N VAL A 627 -31.07 7.70 2.26
CA VAL A 627 -31.67 9.01 2.59
C VAL A 627 -33.02 9.23 1.89
N PHE A 628 -33.25 8.62 0.73
CA PHE A 628 -34.51 8.76 -0.02
C PHE A 628 -35.50 7.60 0.19
N LYS A 629 -35.05 6.52 0.83
CA LYS A 629 -35.93 5.45 1.30
C LYS A 629 -36.99 6.07 2.22
N ASP A 630 -38.24 5.66 2.03
CA ASP A 630 -39.43 6.13 2.76
C ASP A 630 -39.81 7.62 2.55
N ILE A 631 -39.03 8.39 1.77
CA ILE A 631 -39.36 9.78 1.35
C ILE A 631 -39.92 9.81 -0.07
N LEU A 632 -39.30 9.10 -1.00
CA LEU A 632 -39.84 8.92 -2.35
C LEU A 632 -40.87 7.78 -2.35
N LYS A 633 -41.97 7.95 -3.11
CA LYS A 633 -42.88 6.84 -3.40
C LYS A 633 -42.08 5.67 -3.98
N GLN A 634 -42.35 4.44 -3.53
CA GLN A 634 -41.56 3.24 -3.85
C GLN A 634 -41.10 3.14 -5.33
N PRO A 635 -41.95 3.37 -6.35
CA PRO A 635 -41.51 3.30 -7.74
C PRO A 635 -40.47 4.37 -8.12
N LEU A 636 -40.59 5.59 -7.59
CA LEU A 636 -39.60 6.66 -7.80
C LEU A 636 -38.30 6.40 -7.03
N TYR A 637 -38.39 5.74 -5.88
CA TYR A 637 -37.22 5.34 -5.10
C TYR A 637 -36.40 4.26 -5.82
N GLU A 638 -37.05 3.20 -6.31
CA GLU A 638 -36.42 2.14 -7.10
C GLU A 638 -35.81 2.67 -8.40
N HIS A 639 -36.50 3.62 -9.03
CA HIS A 639 -36.03 4.31 -10.22
C HIS A 639 -34.78 5.17 -9.95
N PHE A 640 -34.76 5.92 -8.85
CA PHE A 640 -33.57 6.65 -8.40
C PHE A 640 -32.41 5.70 -8.06
N LEU A 641 -32.70 4.57 -7.41
CA LEU A 641 -31.72 3.57 -7.02
C LEU A 641 -31.07 2.91 -8.26
N THR A 642 -31.86 2.63 -9.29
CA THR A 642 -31.39 2.15 -10.60
C THR A 642 -30.35 3.11 -11.21
N LEU A 643 -30.68 4.41 -11.28
CA LEU A 643 -29.76 5.44 -11.78
C LEU A 643 -28.48 5.54 -10.92
N HIS A 644 -28.63 5.51 -9.60
CA HIS A 644 -27.51 5.59 -8.67
C HIS A 644 -26.54 4.41 -8.81
N VAL A 645 -27.04 3.18 -8.95
CA VAL A 645 -26.22 1.98 -9.18
C VAL A 645 -25.49 2.09 -10.52
N ALA A 646 -26.17 2.48 -11.60
CA ALA A 646 -25.55 2.61 -12.91
C ALA A 646 -24.40 3.65 -12.92
N ILE A 647 -24.62 4.83 -12.31
CA ILE A 647 -23.59 5.86 -12.17
C ILE A 647 -22.44 5.37 -11.28
N THR A 648 -22.72 4.63 -10.20
CA THR A 648 -21.69 4.11 -9.28
C THR A 648 -20.80 3.07 -9.96
N ILE A 649 -21.37 2.22 -10.82
CA ILE A 649 -20.60 1.27 -11.64
C ILE A 649 -19.70 2.04 -12.62
N LEU A 650 -20.25 3.01 -13.36
CA LEU A 650 -19.50 3.80 -14.34
C LEU A 650 -18.42 4.70 -13.73
N ALA A 651 -18.59 5.12 -12.47
CA ALA A 651 -17.62 5.94 -11.74
C ALA A 651 -16.59 5.12 -10.94
N SER A 652 -16.72 3.79 -10.89
CA SER A 652 -15.78 2.91 -10.20
C SER A 652 -14.66 2.47 -11.15
N ASN A 653 -13.42 2.74 -10.78
CA ASN A 653 -12.24 2.27 -11.51
C ASN A 653 -12.24 0.74 -11.69
N ASP A 654 -12.74 -0.01 -10.70
CA ASP A 654 -12.72 -1.47 -10.69
C ASP A 654 -13.88 -2.08 -11.47
N TYR A 655 -15.07 -1.46 -11.42
CA TYR A 655 -16.30 -2.05 -11.98
C TYR A 655 -16.69 -1.51 -13.37
N HIS A 656 -16.21 -0.33 -13.78
CA HIS A 656 -16.67 0.29 -15.03
C HIS A 656 -16.32 -0.51 -16.30
N LEU A 657 -15.23 -1.30 -16.30
CA LEU A 657 -14.86 -2.16 -17.43
C LEU A 657 -15.72 -3.43 -17.48
N ALA A 658 -15.80 -4.16 -16.36
CA ALA A 658 -16.47 -5.46 -16.30
C ALA A 658 -18.00 -5.36 -16.42
N PHE A 659 -18.58 -4.26 -15.94
CA PHE A 659 -20.04 -4.07 -15.86
C PHE A 659 -20.55 -2.91 -16.72
N ASN A 660 -19.78 -2.45 -17.72
CA ASN A 660 -20.19 -1.35 -18.61
C ASN A 660 -21.53 -1.64 -19.32
N SER A 661 -21.68 -2.86 -19.85
CA SER A 661 -22.91 -3.33 -20.50
C SER A 661 -24.10 -3.30 -19.55
N TYR A 662 -23.92 -3.84 -18.34
CA TYR A 662 -24.95 -3.86 -17.30
C TYR A 662 -25.34 -2.45 -16.84
N ALA A 663 -24.38 -1.54 -16.66
CA ALA A 663 -24.66 -0.14 -16.35
C ALA A 663 -25.39 0.58 -17.50
N ALA A 664 -25.02 0.31 -18.76
CA ALA A 664 -25.72 0.82 -19.93
C ALA A 664 -27.17 0.29 -20.01
N ASP A 665 -27.41 -0.97 -19.66
CA ASP A 665 -28.75 -1.57 -19.63
C ASP A 665 -29.59 -1.05 -18.45
N LEU A 666 -28.99 -0.81 -17.28
CA LEU A 666 -29.65 -0.08 -16.18
C LEU A 666 -30.02 1.36 -16.59
N LEU A 667 -29.18 2.07 -17.35
CA LEU A 667 -29.51 3.39 -17.89
C LEU A 667 -30.62 3.33 -18.95
N LYS A 668 -30.64 2.31 -19.83
CA LYS A 668 -31.76 2.09 -20.76
C LYS A 668 -33.05 1.80 -20.00
N TYR A 669 -33.01 0.91 -19.01
CA TYR A 669 -34.16 0.58 -18.17
C TYR A 669 -34.67 1.80 -17.41
N PHE A 670 -33.79 2.64 -16.87
CA PHE A 670 -34.14 3.94 -16.29
C PHE A 670 -34.81 4.85 -17.34
N VAL A 671 -34.25 5.02 -18.54
CA VAL A 671 -34.89 5.87 -19.56
C VAL A 671 -36.26 5.32 -20.00
N MET A 672 -36.42 3.99 -20.13
CA MET A 672 -37.67 3.36 -20.53
C MET A 672 -38.74 3.45 -19.44
N SER A 673 -38.44 2.95 -18.24
CA SER A 673 -39.38 3.01 -17.10
C SER A 673 -39.75 4.45 -16.72
N SER A 674 -38.88 5.45 -16.96
CA SER A 674 -39.20 6.86 -16.66
C SER A 674 -40.43 7.36 -17.43
N ARG A 675 -40.73 6.78 -18.60
CA ARG A 675 -41.93 7.11 -19.38
C ARG A 675 -43.22 6.60 -18.74
N GLU A 676 -43.13 5.50 -18.00
CA GLU A 676 -44.26 4.87 -17.33
C GLU A 676 -44.41 5.43 -15.91
N THR A 677 -43.34 5.46 -15.12
CA THR A 677 -43.35 5.92 -13.72
C THR A 677 -43.48 7.45 -13.57
N VAL A 678 -43.05 8.23 -14.57
CA VAL A 678 -43.16 9.71 -14.60
C VAL A 678 -44.14 10.17 -15.69
N GLY A 679 -45.00 9.25 -16.14
CA GLY A 679 -45.94 9.37 -17.26
C GLY A 679 -47.11 10.32 -17.03
N ILE A 680 -46.82 11.62 -16.88
CA ILE A 680 -47.72 12.79 -17.10
C ILE A 680 -46.88 14.08 -17.25
N PHE A 681 -45.72 14.18 -16.58
CA PHE A 681 -44.99 15.45 -16.45
C PHE A 681 -43.96 15.76 -17.55
N PHE A 682 -43.63 14.85 -18.47
CA PHE A 682 -42.58 15.05 -19.49
C PHE A 682 -43.07 15.32 -20.93
N ARG A 683 -43.99 16.28 -21.12
CA ARG A 683 -44.13 16.97 -22.42
C ARG A 683 -42.97 17.94 -22.65
N LEU A 684 -41.96 17.51 -23.41
CA LEU A 684 -40.94 18.41 -23.96
C LEU A 684 -41.57 19.29 -25.06
N LYS A 685 -42.00 20.50 -24.70
CA LYS A 685 -42.35 21.54 -25.69
C LYS A 685 -41.09 21.97 -26.45
N PHE A 686 -40.91 21.45 -27.67
CA PHE A 686 -40.05 22.09 -28.66
C PHE A 686 -40.73 23.38 -29.12
N GLY A 687 -40.29 24.51 -28.58
CA GLY A 687 -40.84 25.82 -28.92
C GLY A 687 -40.40 26.26 -30.31
N LYS A 688 -41.34 26.38 -31.25
CA LYS A 688 -41.17 27.27 -32.40
C LYS A 688 -40.94 28.69 -31.87
N ARG A 689 -39.77 29.28 -32.14
CA ARG A 689 -39.59 30.73 -31.99
C ARG A 689 -39.97 31.41 -33.29
N THR A 690 -41.08 32.14 -33.26
CA THR A 690 -41.35 33.23 -34.19
C THR A 690 -40.26 34.29 -34.05
N GLY A 691 -39.85 34.90 -35.16
CA GLY A 691 -38.81 35.93 -35.16
C GLY A 691 -39.40 37.33 -35.07
N ALA A 692 -38.73 38.21 -34.31
CA ALA A 692 -38.82 39.67 -34.43
C ALA A 692 -37.59 40.31 -33.76
N GLY A 693 -37.00 41.34 -34.38
CA GLY A 693 -36.29 42.41 -33.66
C GLY A 693 -34.77 42.31 -33.38
N GLY A 694 -33.94 42.41 -34.43
CA GLY A 694 -33.01 43.55 -34.62
C GLY A 694 -31.68 43.73 -33.82
N ARG A 695 -30.57 43.80 -34.60
CA ARG A 695 -29.28 44.55 -34.37
C ARG A 695 -28.43 44.12 -33.15
N LYS A 696 -27.09 44.09 -33.14
CA LYS A 696 -25.92 44.30 -34.06
C LYS A 696 -24.76 43.45 -33.43
N SER A 697 -23.61 43.10 -34.03
CA SER A 697 -23.00 43.23 -35.37
C SER A 697 -21.85 42.18 -35.49
N SER A 698 -21.01 42.25 -36.54
CA SER A 698 -19.59 41.79 -36.68
C SER A 698 -19.09 40.55 -35.90
N GLU A 699 -18.43 39.54 -36.49
CA GLU A 699 -17.65 39.56 -37.74
C GLU A 699 -17.58 38.17 -38.44
N THR A 700 -17.13 38.16 -39.70
CA THR A 700 -17.22 37.01 -40.64
C THR A 700 -15.96 36.11 -40.61
N LYS A 701 -15.98 34.83 -41.02
CA LYS A 701 -15.89 34.39 -42.45
C LYS A 701 -16.23 32.88 -42.67
N LYS A 702 -17.09 32.64 -43.67
CA LYS A 702 -17.14 31.56 -44.71
C LYS A 702 -16.99 30.06 -44.30
N ILE A 703 -17.97 29.14 -44.51
CA ILE A 703 -18.62 28.61 -45.76
C ILE A 703 -17.69 27.63 -46.52
N PRO A 704 -18.15 26.48 -47.11
CA PRO A 704 -19.51 26.00 -47.46
C PRO A 704 -19.95 24.71 -46.72
N ARG A 705 -21.20 24.20 -46.74
CA ARG A 705 -22.44 24.38 -47.55
C ARG A 705 -22.48 23.73 -48.95
N ILE A 706 -22.93 22.46 -49.00
CA ILE A 706 -23.70 21.91 -50.14
C ILE A 706 -25.06 21.46 -49.57
N ALA A 707 -26.12 21.63 -50.37
CA ALA A 707 -27.51 21.45 -49.98
C ALA A 707 -28.18 20.41 -50.90
N GLU A 708 -29.51 20.48 -51.00
CA GLU A 708 -30.36 19.80 -52.00
C GLU A 708 -30.72 18.33 -51.68
N GLN A 709 -31.94 17.84 -51.97
CA GLN A 709 -33.20 18.52 -52.32
C GLN A 709 -34.39 17.56 -52.07
N MET A 710 -35.60 18.10 -52.26
CA MET A 710 -36.91 17.45 -52.49
C MET A 710 -37.95 17.49 -51.37
N GLU A 711 -39.20 17.61 -51.82
CA GLU A 711 -40.30 18.30 -51.16
C GLU A 711 -41.53 17.40 -50.94
N MET A 712 -42.59 18.04 -50.42
CA MET A 712 -44.01 17.73 -50.58
C MET A 712 -44.71 16.81 -49.56
N THR A 713 -45.37 17.51 -48.61
CA THR A 713 -46.83 17.56 -48.36
C THR A 713 -47.71 16.27 -48.28
N PRO A 714 -48.86 16.33 -47.57
CA PRO A 714 -49.28 15.20 -46.72
C PRO A 714 -50.45 14.36 -47.26
N GLY A 715 -50.52 13.11 -46.77
CA GLY A 715 -51.66 12.19 -46.89
C GLY A 715 -51.83 11.35 -45.63
N HIS A 716 -53.06 10.93 -45.33
CA HIS A 716 -53.44 10.37 -44.03
C HIS A 716 -53.16 8.86 -43.83
N LEU A 717 -53.03 8.49 -42.54
CA LEU A 717 -53.25 7.18 -41.90
C LEU A 717 -52.12 6.11 -41.87
N THR A 718 -51.85 5.71 -40.62
CA THR A 718 -51.34 4.40 -40.11
C THR A 718 -50.15 3.70 -40.78
N ARG A 719 -48.98 3.64 -40.07
CA ARG A 719 -48.18 2.40 -39.87
C ARG A 719 -46.90 2.55 -39.01
N SER A 720 -46.66 1.51 -38.19
CA SER A 720 -45.38 0.82 -37.87
C SER A 720 -44.17 1.56 -37.24
N PRO A 721 -43.55 1.03 -36.16
CA PRO A 721 -42.25 1.47 -35.59
C PRO A 721 -40.99 1.22 -36.44
N SER A 722 -41.10 0.91 -37.73
CA SER A 722 -39.98 0.37 -38.54
C SER A 722 -38.98 1.40 -39.06
N THR A 723 -39.30 2.70 -39.06
CA THR A 723 -38.42 3.74 -39.62
C THR A 723 -37.17 4.02 -38.77
N TRP A 724 -37.22 3.76 -37.46
CA TRP A 724 -36.07 3.99 -36.56
C TRP A 724 -34.96 2.94 -36.78
N ILE A 725 -35.34 1.70 -37.10
CA ILE A 725 -34.40 0.58 -37.34
C ILE A 725 -33.57 0.81 -38.61
N ARG A 726 -34.15 1.46 -39.64
CA ARG A 726 -33.48 1.67 -40.93
C ARG A 726 -32.32 2.67 -40.84
N ASN A 727 -32.47 3.74 -40.06
CA ASN A 727 -31.38 4.70 -39.82
C ASN A 727 -30.33 4.17 -38.84
N TYR A 728 -30.69 3.26 -37.93
CA TYR A 728 -29.74 2.63 -37.01
C TYR A 728 -28.81 1.60 -37.69
N ARG A 729 -29.30 0.90 -38.74
CA ARG A 729 -28.46 -0.04 -39.52
C ARG A 729 -27.36 0.66 -40.34
N LEU A 730 -27.59 1.87 -40.83
CA LEU A 730 -26.58 2.63 -41.60
C LEU A 730 -25.44 3.19 -40.72
N LEU A 731 -25.68 3.43 -39.44
CA LEU A 731 -24.64 3.85 -38.48
C LEU A 731 -23.79 2.68 -37.95
N ASN A 732 -24.37 1.49 -37.81
CA ASN A 732 -23.67 0.34 -37.21
C ASN A 732 -22.66 -0.36 -38.13
N HIS A 733 -22.74 -0.20 -39.46
CA HIS A 733 -21.81 -0.88 -40.38
C HIS A 733 -20.40 -0.25 -40.46
N HIS A 734 -20.18 0.93 -39.88
CA HIS A 734 -18.88 1.64 -39.93
C HIS A 734 -18.17 1.83 -38.58
N GLN A 735 -18.69 1.29 -37.46
CA GLN A 735 -18.10 1.50 -36.12
C GLN A 735 -17.80 0.24 -35.31
N LEU A 736 -17.90 -0.95 -35.91
CA LEU A 736 -17.50 -2.22 -35.27
C LEU A 736 -16.39 -2.93 -36.05
N CYS A 737 -15.19 -2.34 -36.03
CA CYS A 737 -13.93 -3.05 -36.24
C CYS A 737 -13.07 -2.92 -34.97
N PRO A 738 -12.49 -4.00 -34.43
CA PRO A 738 -11.80 -4.00 -33.13
C PRO A 738 -10.36 -3.44 -33.16
N THR A 739 -10.02 -2.63 -34.16
CA THR A 739 -8.63 -2.22 -34.46
C THR A 739 -8.49 -0.72 -34.73
N GLN A 740 -8.79 0.12 -33.73
CA GLN A 740 -8.23 1.47 -33.61
C GLN A 740 -7.86 1.78 -32.14
N PRO A 741 -6.77 2.54 -31.88
CA PRO A 741 -6.13 2.56 -30.57
C PRO A 741 -6.89 3.38 -29.51
N VAL A 742 -6.79 2.92 -28.25
CA VAL A 742 -7.39 3.47 -27.02
C VAL A 742 -6.85 4.87 -26.62
N ASN A 743 -6.11 5.53 -27.50
CA ASN A 743 -5.38 6.78 -27.23
C ASN A 743 -6.26 8.06 -27.12
N ARG A 744 -7.58 7.98 -27.25
CA ARG A 744 -8.47 9.17 -27.19
C ARG A 744 -9.03 9.52 -25.80
N LEU A 745 -8.74 8.73 -24.76
CA LEU A 745 -9.23 8.94 -23.38
C LEU A 745 -8.14 9.19 -22.32
N ARG A 746 -6.84 9.06 -22.64
CA ARG A 746 -5.78 9.50 -21.72
C ARG A 746 -5.89 11.00 -21.45
N GLY A 747 -5.79 11.40 -20.19
CA GLY A 747 -5.75 12.80 -19.75
C GLY A 747 -7.10 13.51 -19.55
N LYS A 748 -8.23 12.79 -19.60
CA LYS A 748 -9.57 13.39 -19.40
C LYS A 748 -10.09 13.19 -17.98
N THR A 749 -10.79 14.20 -17.45
CA THR A 749 -11.42 14.12 -16.13
C THR A 749 -12.65 13.22 -16.16
N LEU A 750 -13.06 12.71 -14.99
CA LEU A 750 -14.26 11.87 -14.85
C LEU A 750 -15.51 12.56 -15.42
N ASP A 751 -15.62 13.88 -15.22
CA ASP A 751 -16.72 14.69 -15.74
C ASP A 751 -16.81 14.69 -17.27
N GLU A 752 -15.68 14.75 -17.99
CA GLU A 752 -15.66 14.68 -19.45
C GLU A 752 -16.12 13.32 -19.98
N ILE A 753 -15.77 12.24 -19.27
CA ILE A 753 -16.19 10.88 -19.61
C ILE A 753 -17.70 10.72 -19.35
N LEU A 754 -18.19 11.18 -18.19
CA LEU A 754 -19.63 11.16 -17.87
C LEU A 754 -20.45 11.99 -18.87
N VAL A 755 -19.99 13.21 -19.20
CA VAL A 755 -20.67 14.09 -20.15
C VAL A 755 -20.75 13.44 -21.53
N LYS A 756 -19.68 12.81 -22.03
CA LYS A 756 -19.72 12.10 -23.32
C LYS A 756 -20.64 10.88 -23.30
N SER A 757 -20.59 10.07 -22.26
CA SER A 757 -21.48 8.91 -22.11
C SER A 757 -22.95 9.31 -22.06
N LEU A 758 -23.29 10.44 -21.43
CA LEU A 758 -24.65 10.96 -21.36
C LEU A 758 -25.08 11.69 -22.65
N GLN A 759 -24.15 12.32 -23.37
CA GLN A 759 -24.39 12.88 -24.71
C GLN A 759 -24.77 11.80 -25.73
N ILE A 760 -24.18 10.60 -25.65
CA ILE A 760 -24.55 9.44 -26.48
C ILE A 760 -26.02 9.02 -26.25
N VAL A 761 -26.56 9.25 -25.05
CA VAL A 761 -27.98 9.01 -24.70
C VAL A 761 -28.86 10.26 -24.95
N GLY A 762 -28.33 11.28 -25.64
CA GLY A 762 -29.06 12.48 -26.04
C GLY A 762 -29.16 13.60 -24.98
N ILE A 763 -28.40 13.51 -23.88
CA ILE A 763 -28.41 14.50 -22.80
C ILE A 763 -27.32 15.54 -23.05
N ILE A 764 -27.72 16.70 -23.57
CA ILE A 764 -26.81 17.76 -24.06
C ILE A 764 -26.14 18.55 -22.91
N ASN A 765 -26.72 18.57 -21.70
CA ASN A 765 -26.21 19.33 -20.56
C ASN A 765 -26.56 18.63 -19.23
N PHE A 766 -25.54 18.10 -18.53
CA PHE A 766 -25.68 17.33 -17.29
C PHE A 766 -26.34 18.14 -16.17
N ASP A 767 -25.79 19.32 -15.85
CA ASP A 767 -26.30 20.19 -14.79
C ASP A 767 -27.77 20.57 -15.01
N ASN A 768 -28.17 20.92 -16.23
CA ASN A 768 -29.58 21.21 -16.53
C ASN A 768 -30.46 19.95 -16.56
N CYS A 769 -29.91 18.76 -16.80
CA CYS A 769 -30.63 17.50 -16.70
C CYS A 769 -30.92 17.16 -15.23
N VAL A 770 -29.88 17.09 -14.40
CA VAL A 770 -30.00 16.87 -12.94
C VAL A 770 -30.89 17.95 -12.32
N ARG A 771 -30.68 19.23 -12.65
CA ARG A 771 -31.51 20.36 -12.18
C ARG A 771 -32.97 20.29 -12.69
N ARG A 772 -33.28 19.62 -13.80
CA ARG A 772 -34.67 19.39 -14.26
C ARG A 772 -35.31 18.16 -13.61
N ILE A 773 -34.54 17.10 -13.38
CA ILE A 773 -34.97 15.90 -12.67
C ILE A 773 -35.30 16.27 -11.22
N MET A 774 -34.37 16.93 -10.52
CA MET A 774 -34.57 17.36 -9.13
C MET A 774 -35.73 18.37 -8.99
N ARG A 775 -35.90 19.30 -9.94
CA ARG A 775 -37.03 20.26 -9.92
C ARG A 775 -38.39 19.64 -10.30
N LYS A 776 -38.45 18.33 -10.57
CA LYS A 776 -39.71 17.58 -10.80
C LYS A 776 -39.91 16.43 -9.81
N LEU A 777 -38.84 15.92 -9.20
CA LEU A 777 -38.90 14.95 -8.10
C LEU A 777 -39.19 15.63 -6.75
N MET A 778 -38.77 16.88 -6.58
CA MET A 778 -39.17 17.72 -5.44
C MET A 778 -40.58 18.27 -5.70
N ILE A 779 -41.48 18.11 -4.72
CA ILE A 779 -42.82 18.70 -4.71
C ILE A 779 -42.68 20.24 -4.80
N ASP A 780 -43.62 20.93 -5.47
CA ASP A 780 -43.54 22.38 -5.71
C ASP A 780 -43.32 23.19 -4.41
N ASP A 781 -43.90 22.76 -3.28
CA ASP A 781 -43.74 23.37 -1.95
C ASP A 781 -42.30 23.34 -1.41
N LEU A 782 -41.47 22.39 -1.85
CA LEU A 782 -40.05 22.37 -1.50
C LEU A 782 -39.24 23.28 -2.43
N ALA A 783 -39.65 23.36 -3.70
CA ALA A 783 -39.02 24.17 -4.73
C ALA A 783 -39.36 25.67 -4.60
N THR A 784 -40.40 26.06 -3.85
CA THR A 784 -40.67 27.45 -3.45
C THR A 784 -39.68 27.94 -2.40
N GLY A 785 -39.37 27.15 -1.37
CA GLY A 785 -38.46 27.54 -0.28
C GLY A 785 -36.97 27.28 -0.49
N PHE A 786 -36.59 26.30 -1.33
CA PHE A 786 -35.20 25.84 -1.46
C PHE A 786 -34.68 25.78 -2.91
N SER A 787 -33.36 25.87 -3.08
CA SER A 787 -32.65 25.74 -4.36
C SER A 787 -31.27 25.11 -4.19
N TRP A 788 -30.59 24.68 -5.26
CA TRP A 788 -29.29 24.00 -5.16
C TRP A 788 -28.19 24.84 -4.50
N SER A 789 -28.12 26.13 -4.85
CA SER A 789 -27.05 27.06 -4.45
C SER A 789 -27.53 28.24 -3.61
N GLY A 790 -28.79 28.24 -3.17
CA GLY A 790 -29.36 29.34 -2.38
C GLY A 790 -29.72 30.60 -3.18
N CYS A 791 -29.95 30.50 -4.49
CA CYS A 791 -30.22 31.66 -5.34
C CYS A 791 -31.70 32.09 -5.31
N LYS A 792 -31.93 33.40 -5.49
CA LYS A 792 -33.25 34.06 -5.47
C LYS A 792 -34.00 33.91 -4.14
N GLU A 793 -33.32 34.25 -3.03
CA GLU A 793 -33.87 34.28 -1.65
C GLU A 793 -34.34 32.92 -1.10
N LYS A 794 -34.17 31.84 -1.86
CA LYS A 794 -34.42 30.46 -1.45
C LYS A 794 -33.20 29.91 -0.72
N ARG A 795 -33.41 29.11 0.32
CA ARG A 795 -32.31 28.49 1.08
C ARG A 795 -31.59 27.42 0.24
N PRO A 796 -30.28 27.21 0.37
CA PRO A 796 -29.61 26.09 -0.29
C PRO A 796 -30.18 24.76 0.21
N PHE A 797 -30.26 23.74 -0.65
CA PHE A 797 -30.73 22.39 -0.27
C PHE A 797 -29.85 21.75 0.84
N GLY A 798 -28.64 22.27 1.08
CA GLY A 798 -27.81 21.89 2.23
C GLY A 798 -28.39 22.26 3.60
N ASP A 799 -29.33 23.21 3.66
CA ASP A 799 -29.99 23.68 4.89
C ASP A 799 -31.26 22.87 5.25
N LEU A 800 -31.61 21.87 4.43
CA LEU A 800 -32.85 21.10 4.59
C LEU A 800 -32.70 20.09 5.73
N ASN A 801 -33.22 20.47 6.90
CA ASN A 801 -32.99 19.77 8.16
C ASN A 801 -33.89 18.52 8.30
N MET A 802 -33.54 17.46 7.57
CA MET A 802 -34.30 16.19 7.55
C MET A 802 -34.09 15.37 8.83
N SER A 803 -34.69 15.82 9.93
CA SER A 803 -34.61 15.15 11.24
C SER A 803 -35.99 14.99 11.90
N LYS A 804 -36.82 14.07 11.39
CA LYS A 804 -37.95 13.45 12.10
C LYS A 804 -38.50 12.23 11.32
N ALA A 805 -37.78 11.11 11.39
CA ALA A 805 -38.35 9.77 11.18
C ALA A 805 -37.94 8.94 12.40
N VAL A 806 -38.92 8.43 13.14
CA VAL A 806 -38.72 7.82 14.46
C VAL A 806 -38.46 6.33 14.30
N PHE A 807 -37.35 5.82 14.85
CA PHE A 807 -37.22 4.40 15.13
C PHE A 807 -38.15 4.03 16.30
N GLY A 808 -39.36 3.60 15.97
CA GLY A 808 -40.30 3.01 16.94
C GLY A 808 -39.74 1.68 17.47
N LYS A 809 -39.85 1.46 18.79
CA LYS A 809 -39.16 0.37 19.49
C LYS A 809 -39.96 -0.93 19.59
N ASP A 810 -41.15 -0.98 18.96
CA ASP A 810 -42.22 -1.92 19.32
C ASP A 810 -42.43 -3.10 18.33
N LEU A 811 -41.46 -3.36 17.45
CA LEU A 811 -41.52 -4.51 16.51
C LEU A 811 -40.82 -5.79 17.01
N LEU A 812 -40.54 -5.89 18.31
CA LEU A 812 -40.22 -7.17 18.98
C LEU A 812 -41.47 -7.75 19.66
N LYS A 813 -42.47 -8.12 18.84
CA LYS A 813 -43.60 -9.03 19.17
C LYS A 813 -44.55 -9.19 17.96
N THR A 814 -44.23 -10.10 17.03
CA THR A 814 -45.16 -11.00 16.29
C THR A 814 -44.41 -11.70 15.15
N SER A 815 -44.89 -12.91 14.80
CA SER A 815 -44.29 -13.93 13.89
C SER A 815 -42.86 -14.34 14.22
#